data_AF-S3E2I3-F1
#
_entry.id   AF-S3E2I3-F1
#
_cell.length_a   1.000
_cell.length_b   1.000
_cell.length_c   1.000
_cell.angle_alpha   90.00
_cell.angle_beta   90.00
_cell.angle_gamma   90.00
#
_symmetry.space_group_name_H-M   'P 1'
#
loop_
_entity.id
_entity.type
_entity.pdbx_description
1 polymer ?
#
loop_
_entity_poly.entity_id
_entity_poly.type
_entity_poly.pdbx_seq_one_letter_code
_entity_poly.pdbx_strand_id
1 'polypeptide(L)'
;MLPLAFIDQPQGKIQGKADKKRVRQHAMNHSVTSRSGGRQTKKRGELVELEVPEGFGESGVVEFGDDNGGRELVQIDDTDDIEAATGRLMDVVVGMDRRSGEGESSGSGVSGFVAGGSQLVFDAGTSSSRALKPLAPKAIEGSMTSSDTSKMRSRGRVFAPKVRTGCLACKQRRIKCDETKPSCQRCIQYYGSCSGYAPQSQPKPNSTLRPIVRRPSATVERPLTLLEFENDTSSAYFRIYREETSVEVTGIFASSFWTQIILQEAHRQPFVLKAVSAIGALSKATKAEHWASLLPMRSEMLLAEAKSHRESALSIYASALRHMRTLAATTEHELRRIVISSLLVFAFETFYGSPDVAFSHALIGDRLICNWLLKIGHNSGVSSPEPNDLEDDILRAFMRVDLHMMTFTDVRASKTHRLGKKDGQSSIDTMPLCFQDINEAKLYWELIMRRSCHFAYDSFRTSQSIRLQREFHTSTPNRGVEMVSGNTIYSSPYSVPQELISESQIFLSEITRFERAFSSLYTHVQASGNTIDYICAACLRMHYLATKIMVAGTVFTSEMEYDVFLPEFEEILVVSRYLTGTCLDYKNCEPKFGLDLGVVSPAFLVMLRCRDRRVRREVCGVLFSNPNREGPWDRTMMAQAGKWIMEIEERGLDGEAPIPEENRVRLSRVMIDMERRRMVLQCVRRSGLDGGVLEWEEGVVELE
;
A
#
# COMPACT_ATOMS: atom_id res chain seq x y z
N MET A 1 -26.54 37.92 9.66
CA MET A 1 -25.41 38.65 10.29
C MET A 1 -25.53 38.55 11.80
N LEU A 2 -24.98 37.46 12.31
CA LEU A 2 -24.64 37.15 13.71
C LEU A 2 -23.64 35.98 13.59
N PRO A 3 -22.61 35.91 14.44
CA PRO A 3 -21.46 35.02 14.28
C PRO A 3 -21.82 33.59 14.66
N LEU A 4 -21.57 32.63 13.78
CA LEU A 4 -21.80 31.21 14.04
C LEU A 4 -20.53 30.57 14.60
N ALA A 5 -20.71 29.99 15.78
CA ALA A 5 -19.70 29.42 16.64
C ALA A 5 -19.04 28.18 16.02
N PHE A 6 -17.72 28.30 15.80
CA PHE A 6 -16.79 27.17 15.76
C PHE A 6 -16.48 26.80 17.21
N ILE A 7 -16.49 25.50 17.53
CA ILE A 7 -16.42 25.01 18.91
C ILE A 7 -15.05 25.35 19.54
N ASP A 8 -15.00 26.49 20.21
CA ASP A 8 -14.38 26.73 21.53
C ASP A 8 -15.51 26.48 22.56
N GLN A 9 -15.38 25.90 23.77
CA GLN A 9 -14.32 25.72 24.78
C GLN A 9 -14.98 24.99 26.01
N PRO A 10 -14.40 24.74 27.23
CA PRO A 10 -13.26 25.43 27.88
C PRO A 10 -12.26 24.61 28.75
N GLN A 11 -11.04 25.17 28.82
CA GLN A 11 -10.19 25.33 30.02
C GLN A 11 -9.62 24.11 30.78
N GLY A 12 -8.33 23.86 30.51
CA GLY A 12 -7.37 23.34 31.48
C GLY A 12 -5.99 23.97 31.24
N LYS A 13 -5.62 24.98 32.03
CA LYS A 13 -4.28 25.60 31.99
C LYS A 13 -3.22 24.51 32.21
N ILE A 14 -2.25 24.37 31.29
CA ILE A 14 -0.98 23.69 31.59
C ILE A 14 -0.23 24.51 32.65
N GLN A 15 -0.50 24.23 33.93
CA GLN A 15 0.24 24.70 35.09
C GLN A 15 1.32 23.67 35.46
N GLY A 16 2.20 23.38 34.50
CA GLY A 16 3.42 22.62 34.74
C GLY A 16 4.61 23.36 34.15
N LYS A 17 5.36 24.11 34.97
CA LYS A 17 6.66 24.67 34.55
C LYS A 17 7.65 23.56 34.12
N ALA A 18 7.39 22.30 34.48
CA ALA A 18 8.20 21.14 34.15
C ALA A 18 7.97 20.64 32.70
N ASP A 19 6.74 20.57 32.21
CA ASP A 19 6.45 19.97 30.88
C ASP A 19 6.75 20.92 29.71
N LYS A 20 6.55 22.23 29.93
CA LYS A 20 7.05 23.27 28.99
C LYS A 20 8.57 23.31 28.91
N LYS A 21 9.28 22.81 29.93
CA LYS A 21 10.75 22.70 29.95
C LYS A 21 11.22 21.43 29.21
N ARG A 22 10.45 20.33 29.22
CA ARG A 22 10.82 19.04 28.60
C ARG A 22 10.65 19.02 27.08
N VAL A 23 9.57 19.61 26.54
CA VAL A 23 9.39 19.77 25.08
C VAL A 23 10.48 20.68 24.48
N ARG A 24 10.89 21.71 25.24
CA ARG A 24 11.97 22.62 24.86
C ARG A 24 13.36 21.98 24.99
N GLN A 25 13.55 21.09 25.97
CA GLN A 25 14.78 20.31 26.15
C GLN A 25 14.94 19.24 25.06
N HIS A 26 13.84 18.66 24.54
CA HIS A 26 13.87 17.72 23.41
C HIS A 26 14.29 18.41 22.10
N ALA A 27 13.86 19.66 21.88
CA ALA A 27 14.31 20.48 20.73
C ALA A 27 15.76 21.02 20.90
N MET A 28 16.20 21.31 22.12
CA MET A 28 17.57 21.79 22.39
C MET A 28 18.60 20.67 22.54
N ASN A 29 18.26 19.46 22.97
CA ASN A 29 19.24 18.39 23.16
C ASN A 29 19.67 17.70 21.86
N HIS A 30 18.92 17.89 20.76
CA HIS A 30 19.30 17.41 19.42
C HIS A 30 19.97 18.49 18.55
N SER A 31 20.25 19.67 19.12
CA SER A 31 21.07 20.68 18.48
C SER A 31 22.18 21.10 19.43
N VAL A 32 23.42 21.12 18.93
CA VAL A 32 24.67 21.59 19.59
C VAL A 32 25.55 20.50 20.20
N THR A 33 26.48 20.00 19.36
CA THR A 33 27.89 19.99 19.72
C THR A 33 28.72 20.70 18.65
N SER A 34 28.85 22.02 18.77
CA SER A 34 30.10 22.69 18.39
C SER A 34 30.25 23.96 19.24
N ARG A 35 31.34 24.03 20.00
CA ARG A 35 31.70 25.16 20.86
C ARG A 35 32.54 26.17 20.08
N SER A 36 32.10 27.42 20.04
CA SER A 36 32.92 28.63 20.23
C SER A 36 31.92 29.79 20.41
N GLY A 37 31.83 30.44 21.57
CA GLY A 37 32.75 31.49 22.00
C GLY A 37 32.13 32.86 21.69
N GLY A 38 31.39 33.47 22.61
CA GLY A 38 30.87 34.84 22.40
C GLY A 38 29.69 35.22 23.30
N ARG A 39 29.94 36.13 24.24
CA ARG A 39 29.01 36.67 25.24
C ARG A 39 28.19 37.79 24.60
N GLN A 40 26.86 37.67 24.47
CA GLN A 40 25.97 38.82 24.25
C GLN A 40 24.53 38.59 24.76
N THR A 41 23.97 39.71 25.22
CA THR A 41 22.81 39.91 26.10
C THR A 41 21.45 39.64 25.45
N LYS A 42 20.55 39.00 26.21
CA LYS A 42 19.15 38.72 25.85
C LYS A 42 18.34 40.03 25.63
N LYS A 43 17.90 40.27 24.40
CA LYS A 43 16.62 40.95 24.11
C LYS A 43 15.58 39.89 23.75
N ARG A 44 14.41 40.04 24.33
CA ARG A 44 13.23 39.17 24.22
C ARG A 44 12.62 39.41 22.83
N GLY A 45 12.76 38.44 21.92
CA GLY A 45 12.00 38.35 20.67
C GLY A 45 10.71 37.58 20.91
N GLU A 46 9.62 38.11 20.38
CA GLU A 46 8.26 37.56 20.42
C GLU A 46 8.19 36.17 19.78
N LEU A 47 7.42 35.27 20.40
CA LEU A 47 7.04 33.98 19.83
C LEU A 47 5.78 34.23 18.99
N VAL A 48 5.84 33.87 17.70
CA VAL A 48 4.67 33.79 16.83
C VAL A 48 3.96 32.47 17.12
N GLU A 49 2.70 32.56 17.56
CA GLU A 49 1.73 31.47 17.68
C GLU A 49 1.36 30.93 16.29
N LEU A 50 1.22 29.60 16.18
CA LEU A 50 0.74 28.93 14.96
C LEU A 50 -0.78 29.04 14.94
N GLU A 51 -1.30 30.08 14.28
CA GLU A 51 -2.70 30.16 13.87
C GLU A 51 -2.87 29.63 12.44
N VAL A 52 -3.92 28.84 12.24
CA VAL A 52 -4.40 28.43 10.91
C VAL A 52 -5.17 29.61 10.32
N PRO A 53 -4.95 30.02 9.05
CA PRO A 53 -5.67 31.15 8.46
C PRO A 53 -7.18 30.93 8.39
N GLU A 54 -7.96 31.94 8.81
CA GLU A 54 -9.41 31.99 8.58
C GLU A 54 -9.71 32.03 7.07
N GLY A 55 -10.68 31.22 6.62
CA GLY A 55 -11.11 31.11 5.22
C GLY A 55 -10.82 29.76 4.54
N PHE A 56 -10.06 28.86 5.18
CA PHE A 56 -9.84 27.50 4.70
C PHE A 56 -10.96 26.57 5.20
N GLY A 57 -12.04 26.39 4.43
CA GLY A 57 -13.07 25.38 4.72
C GLY A 57 -14.52 25.86 4.87
N GLU A 58 -14.91 27.01 4.31
CA GLU A 58 -16.34 27.34 4.25
C GLU A 58 -17.05 26.46 3.21
N SER A 59 -17.92 25.58 3.71
CA SER A 59 -18.95 24.89 2.92
C SER A 59 -19.97 25.92 2.44
N GLY A 60 -20.01 26.20 1.14
CA GLY A 60 -21.16 26.86 0.54
C GLY A 60 -22.40 26.01 0.74
N VAL A 61 -23.36 26.52 1.50
CA VAL A 61 -24.74 26.01 1.53
C VAL A 61 -25.34 26.32 0.17
N VAL A 62 -25.57 25.28 -0.64
CA VAL A 62 -26.41 25.39 -1.83
C VAL A 62 -27.85 25.24 -1.35
N GLU A 63 -28.58 26.35 -1.28
CA GLU A 63 -30.04 26.33 -1.16
C GLU A 63 -30.60 25.71 -2.45
N PHE A 64 -31.16 24.51 -2.33
CA PHE A 64 -32.00 23.94 -3.39
C PHE A 64 -33.37 24.63 -3.29
N GLY A 65 -33.71 25.41 -4.33
CA GLY A 65 -35.08 25.86 -4.53
C GLY A 65 -36.00 24.66 -4.76
N ASP A 66 -37.05 24.58 -3.95
CA ASP A 66 -38.13 23.61 -4.07
C ASP A 66 -38.80 23.69 -5.44
N ASP A 67 -38.94 22.53 -6.09
CA ASP A 67 -40.08 22.27 -6.96
C ASP A 67 -40.54 20.81 -6.78
N ASN A 68 -41.55 20.68 -5.91
CA ASN A 68 -42.56 19.63 -5.76
C ASN A 68 -42.22 18.17 -6.10
N GLY A 69 -42.29 17.30 -5.08
CA GLY A 69 -42.53 15.88 -5.31
C GLY A 69 -42.32 14.89 -4.16
N GLY A 70 -42.72 15.24 -2.93
CA GLY A 70 -43.04 14.36 -1.79
C GLY A 70 -42.22 13.09 -1.53
N ARG A 71 -41.40 13.10 -0.48
CA ARG A 71 -41.00 11.90 0.29
C ARG A 71 -40.82 12.25 1.78
N GLU A 72 -41.33 11.35 2.60
CA GLU A 72 -41.41 11.35 4.08
C GLU A 72 -40.20 11.95 4.80
N LEU A 73 -40.48 12.93 5.66
CA LEU A 73 -39.60 13.39 6.73
C LEU A 73 -39.45 12.26 7.76
N VAL A 74 -38.29 11.59 7.77
CA VAL A 74 -37.85 10.86 8.96
C VAL A 74 -36.92 11.81 9.73
N GLN A 75 -37.48 12.48 10.73
CA GLN A 75 -36.69 13.08 11.81
C GLN A 75 -36.03 11.94 12.59
N ILE A 76 -34.69 11.93 12.67
CA ILE A 76 -33.94 11.10 13.63
C ILE A 76 -32.91 12.03 14.29
N ASP A 77 -33.07 12.19 15.61
CA ASP A 77 -32.12 12.81 16.52
C ASP A 77 -30.81 11.99 16.54
N ASP A 78 -29.68 12.60 16.17
CA ASP A 78 -28.37 11.94 16.07
C ASP A 78 -27.25 12.72 16.82
N THR A 79 -27.60 13.62 17.75
CA THR A 79 -26.61 14.27 18.63
C THR A 79 -25.97 13.30 19.63
N ASP A 80 -26.66 12.21 19.99
CA ASP A 80 -26.20 11.25 21.00
C ASP A 80 -25.04 10.36 20.49
N ASP A 81 -24.96 10.11 19.18
CA ASP A 81 -23.99 9.17 18.60
C ASP A 81 -22.60 9.80 18.39
N ILE A 82 -22.55 11.13 18.21
CA ILE A 82 -21.31 11.91 18.06
C ILE A 82 -20.70 12.17 19.43
N GLU A 83 -21.48 12.55 20.44
CA GLU A 83 -20.98 12.74 21.81
C GLU A 83 -20.51 11.41 22.42
N ALA A 84 -21.16 10.28 22.12
CA ALA A 84 -20.73 8.97 22.60
C ALA A 84 -19.45 8.45 21.91
N ALA A 85 -19.23 8.74 20.62
CA ALA A 85 -18.01 8.35 19.90
C ALA A 85 -16.81 9.24 20.28
N THR A 86 -17.06 10.55 20.47
CA THR A 86 -16.04 11.53 20.86
C THR A 86 -15.71 11.43 22.35
N GLY A 87 -16.71 11.11 23.19
CA GLY A 87 -16.55 10.81 24.62
C GLY A 87 -15.71 9.57 24.87
N ARG A 88 -15.88 8.49 24.08
CA ARG A 88 -15.04 7.28 24.17
C ARG A 88 -13.59 7.52 23.76
N LEU A 89 -13.33 8.45 22.83
CA LEU A 89 -11.97 8.86 22.44
C LEU A 89 -11.30 9.76 23.49
N MET A 90 -12.09 10.53 24.25
CA MET A 90 -11.62 11.38 25.36
C MET A 90 -11.45 10.59 26.67
N ASP A 91 -12.29 9.59 26.95
CA ASP A 91 -12.18 8.75 28.15
C ASP A 91 -10.94 7.83 28.10
N VAL A 92 -10.54 7.38 26.91
CA VAL A 92 -9.27 6.66 26.69
C VAL A 92 -8.04 7.57 26.93
N VAL A 93 -8.21 8.89 26.86
CA VAL A 93 -7.15 9.88 27.11
C VAL A 93 -7.14 10.41 28.54
N VAL A 94 -8.27 10.34 29.28
CA VAL A 94 -8.42 10.96 30.62
C VAL A 94 -8.55 9.93 31.76
N GLY A 95 -8.66 8.63 31.46
CA GLY A 95 -8.80 7.54 32.43
C GLY A 95 -7.58 7.21 33.30
N MET A 96 -6.76 8.18 33.72
CA MET A 96 -5.70 7.98 34.73
C MET A 96 -5.44 9.26 35.52
N ASP A 97 -6.42 9.73 36.31
CA ASP A 97 -6.07 10.63 37.43
C ASP A 97 -7.16 10.70 38.52
N ARG A 98 -7.51 9.56 39.13
CA ARG A 98 -8.05 9.55 40.50
C ARG A 98 -7.67 8.27 41.23
N ARG A 99 -6.55 8.31 41.96
CA ARG A 99 -6.38 7.85 43.35
C ARG A 99 -4.89 7.79 43.71
N SER A 100 -4.41 8.78 44.47
CA SER A 100 -3.39 8.53 45.50
C SER A 100 -3.50 9.59 46.62
N GLY A 101 -3.30 9.10 47.84
CA GLY A 101 -3.42 9.80 49.12
C GLY A 101 -4.43 9.04 50.00
N GLU A 102 -4.08 8.31 51.05
CA GLU A 102 -2.85 8.14 51.84
C GLU A 102 -2.96 6.78 52.56
N GLY A 103 -1.84 6.21 53.06
CA GLY A 103 -1.90 5.12 54.05
C GLY A 103 -0.73 4.16 54.00
N GLU A 104 0.25 4.40 54.88
CA GLU A 104 1.45 3.61 55.13
C GLU A 104 1.19 2.17 55.60
N SER A 105 2.18 1.28 55.37
CA SER A 105 2.87 0.44 56.37
C SER A 105 3.08 -1.03 55.97
N SER A 106 4.33 -1.48 56.17
CA SER A 106 4.81 -2.86 56.46
C SER A 106 4.44 -3.99 55.47
N GLY A 107 5.30 -4.91 55.07
CA GLY A 107 6.62 -5.35 55.50
C GLY A 107 6.87 -6.75 54.91
N SER A 108 8.13 -7.19 54.93
CA SER A 108 8.64 -8.57 54.66
C SER A 108 8.36 -9.16 53.27
N GLY A 109 9.39 -9.50 52.49
CA GLY A 109 10.08 -10.81 52.59
C GLY A 109 9.32 -11.82 51.71
N VAL A 110 9.91 -12.43 50.68
CA VAL A 110 10.81 -13.59 50.79
C VAL A 110 11.43 -13.89 49.40
N SER A 111 12.66 -14.41 49.45
CA SER A 111 13.45 -15.13 48.42
C SER A 111 12.66 -15.93 47.38
N GLY A 112 13.13 -16.22 46.16
CA GLY A 112 14.47 -16.60 45.72
C GLY A 112 14.36 -17.72 44.67
N PHE A 113 15.51 -18.08 44.08
CA PHE A 113 15.78 -19.14 43.08
C PHE A 113 15.49 -18.78 41.62
N VAL A 114 16.48 -18.58 40.72
CA VAL A 114 17.69 -19.35 40.30
C VAL A 114 17.41 -20.34 39.16
N ALA A 115 18.08 -20.03 38.04
CA ALA A 115 18.65 -20.88 36.99
C ALA A 115 17.75 -21.68 36.05
N GLY A 116 18.11 -21.59 34.77
CA GLY A 116 17.67 -22.53 33.74
C GLY A 116 18.02 -22.08 32.32
N GLY A 117 19.28 -21.71 32.08
CA GLY A 117 19.78 -21.55 30.71
C GLY A 117 19.86 -22.92 30.05
N SER A 118 19.25 -23.04 28.87
CA SER A 118 19.45 -24.19 27.98
C SER A 118 19.68 -23.68 26.56
N GLN A 119 20.95 -23.65 26.19
CA GLN A 119 21.42 -23.78 24.82
C GLN A 119 20.80 -25.03 24.20
N LEU A 120 20.17 -24.87 23.03
CA LEU A 120 19.91 -25.99 22.13
C LEU A 120 20.60 -25.71 20.79
N VAL A 121 21.73 -26.40 20.66
CA VAL A 121 22.45 -26.69 19.42
C VAL A 121 21.53 -27.58 18.57
N PHE A 122 21.24 -27.18 17.33
CA PHE A 122 20.65 -28.09 16.34
C PHE A 122 21.74 -28.63 15.42
N ASP A 123 21.98 -29.93 15.55
CA ASP A 123 22.80 -30.74 14.66
C ASP A 123 22.20 -30.77 13.25
N ALA A 124 23.05 -30.46 12.26
CA ALA A 124 22.75 -30.61 10.85
C ALA A 124 22.81 -32.10 10.45
N GLY A 125 21.68 -32.78 10.53
CA GLY A 125 21.48 -34.11 9.97
C GLY A 125 21.17 -34.04 8.47
N THR A 126 22.18 -34.35 7.65
CA THR A 126 22.07 -34.53 6.20
C THR A 126 21.16 -35.72 5.84
N SER A 127 20.08 -35.48 5.08
CA SER A 127 19.38 -36.51 4.33
C SER A 127 19.18 -36.09 2.87
N SER A 128 19.89 -36.82 2.01
CA SER A 128 19.93 -36.78 0.55
C SER A 128 18.54 -36.74 -0.13
N SER A 129 18.28 -35.71 -0.93
CA SER A 129 17.29 -35.77 -2.01
C SER A 129 17.98 -35.53 -3.37
N ARG A 130 17.63 -36.40 -4.30
CA ARG A 130 18.37 -36.76 -5.50
C ARG A 130 17.97 -35.83 -6.65
N ALA A 131 18.87 -34.94 -7.06
CA ALA A 131 18.65 -34.05 -8.21
C ALA A 131 18.58 -34.84 -9.53
N LEU A 132 17.43 -34.78 -10.21
CA LEU A 132 17.25 -35.28 -11.57
C LEU A 132 17.78 -34.24 -12.58
N LYS A 133 18.81 -34.61 -13.33
CA LYS A 133 19.35 -33.84 -14.47
C LYS A 133 18.44 -34.01 -15.70
N PRO A 134 18.18 -32.97 -16.50
CA PRO A 134 17.59 -33.12 -17.83
C PRO A 134 18.60 -33.75 -18.81
N LEU A 135 18.17 -34.82 -19.48
CA LEU A 135 18.90 -35.50 -20.55
C LEU A 135 18.88 -34.67 -21.84
N ALA A 136 20.05 -34.58 -22.49
CA ALA A 136 20.20 -34.12 -23.87
C ALA A 136 19.65 -35.16 -24.86
N PRO A 137 18.98 -34.75 -25.96
CA PRO A 137 18.57 -35.69 -27.00
C PRO A 137 19.76 -36.08 -27.90
N LYS A 138 20.04 -37.39 -27.92
CA LYS A 138 20.94 -38.05 -28.88
C LYS A 138 20.23 -38.25 -30.22
N ALA A 139 21.04 -38.14 -31.28
CA ALA A 139 20.72 -38.36 -32.67
C ALA A 139 20.27 -39.80 -32.97
N ILE A 140 19.46 -39.94 -34.03
CA ILE A 140 19.19 -41.19 -34.74
C ILE A 140 19.71 -41.02 -36.17
N GLU A 141 20.61 -41.94 -36.57
CA GLU A 141 21.17 -42.09 -37.91
C GLU A 141 20.32 -43.00 -38.80
N GLY A 142 20.45 -42.77 -40.12
CA GLY A 142 20.14 -43.71 -41.21
C GLY A 142 19.70 -42.96 -42.47
N SER A 143 20.17 -43.19 -43.70
CA SER A 143 21.32 -43.89 -44.29
C SER A 143 21.21 -43.63 -45.81
N MET A 144 22.35 -43.33 -46.49
CA MET A 144 22.65 -43.50 -47.93
C MET A 144 21.88 -42.62 -48.96
N THR A 145 22.44 -42.05 -50.05
CA THR A 145 23.55 -42.44 -50.95
C THR A 145 24.28 -41.25 -51.62
N SER A 146 25.56 -41.49 -51.93
CA SER A 146 26.39 -41.11 -53.09
C SER A 146 26.78 -39.64 -53.43
N SER A 147 28.11 -39.44 -53.43
CA SER A 147 28.96 -38.70 -54.39
C SER A 147 28.67 -37.23 -54.67
N ASP A 148 29.58 -36.31 -54.31
CA ASP A 148 30.73 -35.99 -55.18
C ASP A 148 31.65 -34.92 -54.56
N THR A 149 32.93 -35.04 -54.85
CA THR A 149 34.00 -34.14 -54.40
C THR A 149 33.98 -32.80 -55.15
N SER A 150 33.98 -31.66 -54.46
CA SER A 150 34.71 -30.46 -54.92
C SER A 150 34.91 -29.41 -53.82
N LYS A 151 36.16 -28.96 -53.67
CA LYS A 151 36.54 -27.77 -52.89
C LYS A 151 35.99 -26.52 -53.59
N MET A 152 35.18 -25.69 -52.91
CA MET A 152 35.00 -24.29 -53.30
C MET A 152 34.96 -23.33 -52.11
N ARG A 153 36.02 -22.51 -52.09
CA ARG A 153 36.29 -21.25 -51.37
C ARG A 153 35.08 -20.55 -50.75
N SER A 154 35.24 -20.14 -49.49
CA SER A 154 34.35 -19.17 -48.82
C SER A 154 34.31 -17.86 -49.62
N ARG A 155 33.15 -17.53 -50.20
CA ARG A 155 32.85 -16.17 -50.65
C ARG A 155 32.13 -15.46 -49.51
N GLY A 156 32.80 -14.48 -48.91
CA GLY A 156 32.19 -13.53 -47.99
C GLY A 156 30.98 -12.87 -48.63
N ARG A 157 29.86 -12.81 -47.90
CA ARG A 157 28.62 -12.21 -48.38
C ARG A 157 28.76 -10.69 -48.31
N VAL A 158 29.04 -10.06 -49.44
CA VAL A 158 29.01 -8.60 -49.58
C VAL A 158 27.54 -8.16 -49.41
N PHE A 159 27.26 -7.42 -48.33
CA PHE A 159 25.97 -6.78 -48.14
C PHE A 159 25.85 -5.59 -49.10
N ALA A 160 25.07 -5.74 -50.17
CA ALA A 160 24.73 -4.63 -51.05
C ALA A 160 23.66 -3.72 -50.39
N PRO A 161 23.72 -2.40 -50.62
CA PRO A 161 22.81 -1.43 -50.00
C PRO A 161 21.33 -1.68 -50.38
N LYS A 162 20.45 -1.55 -49.39
CA LYS A 162 19.00 -1.76 -49.53
C LYS A 162 18.38 -0.64 -50.37
N VAL A 163 17.70 -1.00 -51.46
CA VAL A 163 16.94 -0.05 -52.30
C VAL A 163 15.63 0.31 -51.61
N ARG A 164 15.41 1.61 -51.35
CA ARG A 164 14.25 2.12 -50.59
C ARG A 164 12.93 2.07 -51.37
N THR A 165 12.99 1.90 -52.70
CA THR A 165 11.86 2.01 -53.64
C THR A 165 11.33 0.68 -54.18
N GLY A 166 11.85 -0.46 -53.72
CA GLY A 166 11.37 -1.78 -54.14
C GLY A 166 9.88 -2.06 -53.85
N CYS A 167 9.28 -2.96 -54.64
CA CYS A 167 7.88 -3.37 -54.48
C CYS A 167 7.64 -4.03 -53.11
N LEU A 168 6.36 -4.08 -52.68
CA LEU A 168 5.99 -4.59 -51.37
C LEU A 168 6.42 -6.05 -51.17
N ALA A 169 6.25 -6.89 -52.20
CA ALA A 169 6.62 -8.31 -52.14
C ALA A 169 8.14 -8.53 -51.99
N CYS A 170 8.96 -7.79 -52.74
CA CYS A 170 10.42 -7.90 -52.64
C CYS A 170 10.95 -7.33 -51.31
N LYS A 171 10.32 -6.26 -50.79
CA LYS A 171 10.64 -5.72 -49.46
C LYS A 171 10.33 -6.72 -48.35
N GLN A 172 9.14 -7.34 -48.38
CA GLN A 172 8.75 -8.36 -47.40
C GLN A 172 9.71 -9.57 -47.43
N ARG A 173 10.13 -9.99 -48.63
CA ARG A 173 11.04 -11.13 -48.83
C ARG A 173 12.52 -10.78 -48.67
N ARG A 174 12.86 -9.52 -48.36
CA ARG A 174 14.24 -9.01 -48.19
C ARG A 174 15.18 -9.34 -49.37
N ILE A 175 14.65 -9.33 -50.60
CA ILE A 175 15.39 -9.53 -51.85
C ILE A 175 15.44 -8.24 -52.66
N LYS A 176 16.48 -8.06 -53.49
CA LYS A 176 16.63 -6.87 -54.34
C LYS A 176 15.52 -6.83 -55.41
N CYS A 177 14.78 -5.73 -55.45
CA CYS A 177 13.79 -5.44 -56.48
C CYS A 177 14.47 -4.78 -57.70
N ASP A 178 13.96 -5.10 -58.88
CA ASP A 178 14.33 -4.52 -60.18
C ASP A 178 13.55 -3.24 -60.52
N GLU A 179 12.59 -2.85 -59.68
CA GLU A 179 11.87 -1.57 -59.70
C GLU A 179 11.05 -1.26 -60.97
N THR A 180 10.85 -2.24 -61.86
CA THR A 180 9.94 -2.10 -63.01
C THR A 180 8.50 -1.90 -62.54
N LYS A 181 7.79 -0.93 -63.13
CA LYS A 181 6.37 -0.60 -62.84
C LYS A 181 5.50 -1.00 -64.03
N PRO A 182 4.24 -1.47 -63.82
CA PRO A 182 3.50 -1.51 -62.55
C PRO A 182 3.88 -2.69 -61.63
N SER A 183 4.56 -3.71 -62.16
CA SER A 183 4.96 -4.92 -61.44
C SER A 183 6.43 -5.26 -61.70
N CYS A 184 7.11 -5.76 -60.66
CA CYS A 184 8.52 -6.15 -60.72
C CYS A 184 8.70 -7.42 -61.57
N GLN A 185 9.60 -7.44 -62.56
CA GLN A 185 9.78 -8.62 -63.42
C GLN A 185 10.29 -9.81 -62.63
N ARG A 186 11.13 -9.56 -61.61
CA ARG A 186 11.59 -10.62 -60.71
C ARG A 186 10.44 -11.31 -59.96
N CYS A 187 9.38 -10.56 -59.65
CA CYS A 187 8.18 -11.05 -58.98
C CYS A 187 7.36 -11.91 -59.94
N ILE A 188 7.17 -11.41 -61.16
CA ILE A 188 6.41 -12.09 -62.22
C ILE A 188 7.12 -13.39 -62.64
N GLN A 189 8.42 -13.33 -62.89
CA GLN A 189 9.19 -14.44 -63.46
C GLN A 189 9.40 -15.60 -62.48
N TYR A 190 9.60 -15.32 -61.19
CA TYR A 190 9.92 -16.36 -60.19
C TYR A 190 8.74 -16.71 -59.28
N TYR A 191 7.74 -15.84 -59.16
CA TYR A 191 6.67 -16.00 -58.17
C TYR A 191 5.26 -15.81 -58.76
N GLY A 192 5.13 -15.66 -60.08
CA GLY A 192 3.87 -15.61 -60.82
C GLY A 192 3.00 -14.37 -60.59
N SER A 193 3.23 -13.59 -59.53
CA SER A 193 2.47 -12.37 -59.21
C SER A 193 3.29 -11.35 -58.41
N CYS A 194 2.94 -10.08 -58.51
CA CYS A 194 3.59 -8.96 -57.83
C CYS A 194 2.55 -8.11 -57.09
N SER A 195 2.72 -7.90 -55.78
CA SER A 195 1.83 -7.08 -54.94
C SER A 195 1.94 -5.57 -55.17
N GLY A 196 2.60 -5.13 -56.24
CA GLY A 196 2.75 -3.72 -56.62
C GLY A 196 3.67 -2.89 -55.70
N TYR A 197 3.76 -1.59 -56.01
CA TYR A 197 4.50 -0.58 -55.26
C TYR A 197 3.52 0.25 -54.42
N ALA A 198 3.94 0.70 -53.24
CA ALA A 198 3.11 1.58 -52.41
C ALA A 198 2.78 2.88 -53.17
N PRO A 199 1.51 3.35 -53.17
CA PRO A 199 1.13 4.58 -53.84
C PRO A 199 1.80 5.79 -53.18
N GLN A 200 2.35 6.70 -54.00
CA GLN A 200 2.93 7.97 -53.53
C GLN A 200 1.80 8.94 -53.19
N SER A 201 1.70 9.37 -51.93
CA SER A 201 0.76 10.40 -51.49
C SER A 201 1.13 11.76 -52.11
N GLN A 202 0.25 12.30 -52.97
CA GLN A 202 0.38 13.65 -53.51
C GLN A 202 -0.07 14.73 -52.49
N PRO A 203 0.51 15.94 -52.55
CA PRO A 203 0.17 17.05 -51.65
C PRO A 203 -1.15 17.72 -52.09
N LYS A 204 -2.06 18.01 -51.15
CA LYS A 204 -3.32 18.71 -51.43
C LYS A 204 -3.20 20.23 -51.21
N PRO A 205 -3.92 21.06 -52.00
CA PRO A 205 -3.81 22.52 -51.99
C PRO A 205 -4.73 23.20 -50.97
N ASN A 206 -4.37 24.44 -50.63
CA ASN A 206 -5.11 25.36 -49.75
C ASN A 206 -6.49 25.76 -50.31
N SER A 207 -7.54 25.75 -49.46
CA SER A 207 -8.56 26.82 -49.37
C SER A 207 -9.69 26.48 -48.37
N THR A 208 -9.97 27.46 -47.50
CA THR A 208 -11.26 27.81 -46.85
C THR A 208 -11.84 26.96 -45.70
N LEU A 209 -11.66 27.54 -44.49
CA LEU A 209 -12.61 27.71 -43.38
C LEU A 209 -13.18 26.45 -42.70
N ARG A 210 -12.56 26.09 -41.56
CA ARG A 210 -13.17 25.35 -40.46
C ARG A 210 -12.81 26.01 -39.12
N PRO A 211 -13.64 25.87 -38.08
CA PRO A 211 -13.66 26.76 -36.91
C PRO A 211 -12.38 26.62 -36.09
N ILE A 212 -11.94 27.74 -35.52
CA ILE A 212 -10.87 27.80 -34.52
C ILE A 212 -11.32 27.00 -33.30
N VAL A 213 -10.93 25.74 -33.22
CA VAL A 213 -10.75 25.06 -31.93
C VAL A 213 -9.32 25.37 -31.52
N ARG A 214 -9.19 26.26 -30.53
CA ARG A 214 -7.92 26.61 -29.91
C ARG A 214 -7.26 25.32 -29.42
N ARG A 215 -6.14 24.92 -30.04
CA ARG A 215 -5.18 24.02 -29.41
C ARG A 215 -4.79 24.64 -28.06
N PRO A 216 -4.79 23.90 -26.94
CA PRO A 216 -4.06 24.34 -25.77
C PRO A 216 -2.63 24.63 -26.24
N SER A 217 -2.17 25.84 -25.96
CA SER A 217 -0.83 26.30 -26.29
C SER A 217 0.15 25.22 -25.87
N ALA A 218 1.05 24.82 -26.77
CA ALA A 218 2.26 24.12 -26.36
C ALA A 218 2.85 24.95 -25.22
N THR A 219 2.82 24.40 -24.01
CA THR A 219 3.65 24.88 -22.93
C THR A 219 5.06 24.85 -23.47
N VAL A 220 5.66 26.03 -23.56
CA VAL A 220 7.08 26.20 -23.82
C VAL A 220 7.80 25.19 -22.95
N GLU A 221 8.48 24.21 -23.55
CA GLU A 221 9.41 23.34 -22.82
C GLU A 221 10.48 24.28 -22.24
N ARG A 222 10.25 24.68 -20.99
CA ARG A 222 11.23 25.43 -20.21
C ARG A 222 12.46 24.51 -20.12
N PRO A 223 13.66 24.98 -20.49
CA PRO A 223 14.86 24.17 -20.30
C PRO A 223 14.92 23.77 -18.83
N LEU A 224 15.17 22.48 -18.55
CA LEU A 224 15.27 21.94 -17.19
C LEU A 224 16.18 22.86 -16.37
N THR A 225 15.60 23.63 -15.46
CA THR A 225 16.37 24.40 -14.48
C THR A 225 17.23 23.40 -13.73
N LEU A 226 18.54 23.62 -13.71
CA LEU A 226 19.47 22.79 -12.95
C LEU A 226 18.98 22.77 -11.50
N LEU A 227 18.71 21.58 -10.95
CA LEU A 227 18.23 21.46 -9.57
C LEU A 227 19.26 22.06 -8.63
N GLU A 228 18.87 23.07 -7.87
CA GLU A 228 19.71 23.66 -6.83
C GLU A 228 19.62 22.81 -5.57
N PHE A 229 20.75 22.24 -5.16
CA PHE A 229 20.87 21.46 -3.92
C PHE A 229 21.64 22.27 -2.88
N GLU A 230 21.22 22.18 -1.62
CA GLU A 230 21.92 22.86 -0.50
C GLU A 230 23.33 22.31 -0.27
N ASN A 231 23.55 21.02 -0.57
CA ASN A 231 24.82 20.34 -0.44
C ASN A 231 24.90 19.08 -1.32
N ASP A 232 26.11 18.56 -1.50
CA ASP A 232 26.39 17.33 -2.27
C ASP A 232 25.64 16.11 -1.72
N THR A 233 25.43 16.06 -0.40
CA THR A 233 24.71 14.97 0.27
C THR A 233 23.25 14.90 -0.18
N SER A 234 22.56 16.04 -0.25
CA SER A 234 21.17 16.12 -0.73
C SER A 234 21.07 15.74 -2.20
N SER A 235 22.05 16.15 -3.01
CA SER A 235 22.14 15.75 -4.42
C SER A 235 22.32 14.22 -4.55
N ALA A 236 23.16 13.62 -3.72
CA ALA A 236 23.36 12.17 -3.70
C ALA A 236 22.09 11.40 -3.32
N TYR A 237 21.32 11.87 -2.34
CA TYR A 237 20.06 11.22 -1.96
C TYR A 237 18.97 11.36 -3.02
N PHE A 238 18.86 12.54 -3.66
CA PHE A 238 17.96 12.70 -4.81
C PHE A 238 18.31 11.75 -5.95
N ARG A 239 19.62 11.57 -6.22
CA ARG A 239 20.09 10.63 -7.22
C ARG A 239 19.69 9.19 -6.89
N ILE A 240 19.84 8.77 -5.63
CA ILE A 240 19.37 7.45 -5.15
C ILE A 240 17.87 7.30 -5.38
N TYR A 241 17.08 8.31 -5.04
CA TYR A 241 15.63 8.26 -5.30
C TYR A 241 15.31 8.08 -6.79
N ARG A 242 15.94 8.90 -7.64
CA ARG A 242 15.72 8.88 -9.09
C ARG A 242 16.12 7.54 -9.72
N GLU A 243 17.26 6.99 -9.33
CA GLU A 243 17.85 5.81 -9.98
C GLU A 243 17.31 4.48 -9.41
N GLU A 244 16.90 4.47 -8.13
CA GLU A 244 16.53 3.25 -7.42
C GLU A 244 15.16 3.40 -6.73
N THR A 245 15.06 4.27 -5.72
CA THR A 245 13.93 4.26 -4.77
C THR A 245 12.57 4.52 -5.44
N SER A 246 12.52 5.30 -6.52
CA SER A 246 11.27 5.58 -7.24
C SER A 246 10.62 4.31 -7.82
N VAL A 247 11.42 3.37 -8.32
CA VAL A 247 10.95 2.07 -8.82
C VAL A 247 10.55 1.16 -7.66
N GLU A 248 11.30 1.19 -6.56
CA GLU A 248 11.02 0.40 -5.35
C GLU A 248 9.66 0.77 -4.73
N VAL A 249 9.43 2.08 -4.57
CA VAL A 249 8.20 2.65 -4.01
C VAL A 249 6.99 2.40 -4.93
N THR A 250 7.21 2.37 -6.25
CA THR A 250 6.16 2.08 -7.24
C THR A 250 5.56 0.69 -7.08
N GLY A 251 6.37 -0.30 -6.67
CA GLY A 251 5.91 -1.67 -6.51
C GLY A 251 5.97 -2.49 -7.78
N ILE A 252 5.08 -3.49 -7.91
CA ILE A 252 5.09 -4.44 -9.02
C ILE A 252 4.30 -3.94 -10.24
N PHE A 253 3.34 -3.05 -10.01
CA PHE A 253 2.52 -2.52 -11.08
C PHE A 253 3.09 -1.20 -11.58
N ALA A 254 3.29 -1.08 -12.89
CA ALA A 254 3.78 0.15 -13.50
C ALA A 254 2.88 1.35 -13.14
N SER A 255 3.50 2.46 -12.77
CA SER A 255 2.87 3.75 -12.58
C SER A 255 3.87 4.85 -12.88
N SER A 256 3.43 5.91 -13.55
CA SER A 256 4.28 7.07 -13.82
C SER A 256 4.38 8.03 -12.63
N PHE A 257 3.57 7.81 -11.58
CA PHE A 257 3.48 8.73 -10.45
C PHE A 257 4.85 8.95 -9.77
N TRP A 258 5.45 7.90 -9.21
CA TRP A 258 6.72 8.01 -8.47
C TRP A 258 7.94 8.21 -9.38
N THR A 259 7.88 7.68 -10.61
CA THR A 259 9.00 7.62 -11.56
C THR A 259 9.07 8.79 -12.54
N GLN A 260 7.96 9.50 -12.76
CA GLN A 260 7.89 10.62 -13.69
C GLN A 260 7.24 11.85 -13.07
N ILE A 261 6.00 11.76 -12.59
CA ILE A 261 5.25 12.94 -12.08
C ILE A 261 5.97 13.57 -10.90
N ILE A 262 6.34 12.77 -9.90
CA ILE A 262 7.05 13.24 -8.70
C ILE A 262 8.42 13.83 -9.04
N LEU A 263 9.15 13.25 -9.99
CA LEU A 263 10.44 13.83 -10.43
C LEU A 263 10.23 15.17 -11.14
N GLN A 264 9.22 15.30 -12.00
CA GLN A 264 8.89 16.58 -12.64
C GLN A 264 8.47 17.64 -11.61
N GLU A 265 7.71 17.24 -10.58
CA GLU A 265 7.32 18.13 -9.49
C GLU A 265 8.49 18.52 -8.59
N ALA A 266 9.50 17.67 -8.44
CA ALA A 266 10.74 18.02 -7.74
C ALA A 266 11.46 19.21 -8.42
N HIS A 267 11.36 19.37 -9.74
CA HIS A 267 11.90 20.55 -10.44
C HIS A 267 11.08 21.83 -10.23
N ARG A 268 9.83 21.71 -9.77
CA ARG A 268 8.89 22.83 -9.62
C ARG A 268 8.72 23.28 -8.17
N GLN A 269 8.81 22.34 -7.23
CA GLN A 269 8.44 22.54 -5.84
C GLN A 269 9.60 22.15 -4.90
N PRO A 270 10.19 23.10 -4.14
CA PRO A 270 11.28 22.80 -3.20
C PRO A 270 10.93 21.75 -2.14
N PHE A 271 9.67 21.75 -1.68
CA PHE A 271 9.17 20.73 -0.76
C PHE A 271 9.26 19.33 -1.37
N VAL A 272 8.85 19.15 -2.63
CA VAL A 272 8.85 17.84 -3.30
C VAL A 272 10.29 17.34 -3.44
N LEU A 273 11.21 18.19 -3.90
CA LEU A 273 12.63 17.86 -4.01
C LEU A 273 13.22 17.37 -2.68
N LYS A 274 12.94 18.09 -1.59
CA LYS A 274 13.42 17.72 -0.25
C LYS A 274 12.77 16.43 0.24
N ALA A 275 11.46 16.25 0.05
CA ALA A 275 10.75 15.05 0.47
C ALA A 275 11.30 13.80 -0.22
N VAL A 276 11.49 13.82 -1.55
CA VAL A 276 12.04 12.67 -2.28
C VAL A 276 13.51 12.40 -1.95
N SER A 277 14.28 13.46 -1.66
CA SER A 277 15.66 13.31 -1.17
C SER A 277 15.69 12.66 0.22
N ALA A 278 14.76 13.03 1.10
CA ALA A 278 14.63 12.40 2.41
C ALA A 278 14.22 10.91 2.30
N ILE A 279 13.31 10.57 1.37
CA ILE A 279 12.94 9.18 1.06
C ILE A 279 14.16 8.40 0.53
N GLY A 280 14.97 8.99 -0.36
CA GLY A 280 16.22 8.38 -0.84
C GLY A 280 17.25 8.14 0.28
N ALA A 281 17.34 9.05 1.26
CA ALA A 281 18.16 8.87 2.44
C ALA A 281 17.68 7.71 3.34
N LEU A 282 16.36 7.55 3.53
CA LEU A 282 15.79 6.41 4.25
C LEU A 282 16.02 5.07 3.54
N SER A 283 15.87 5.03 2.21
CA SER A 283 16.20 3.84 1.42
C SER A 283 17.66 3.44 1.64
N LYS A 284 18.58 4.41 1.57
CA LYS A 284 20.00 4.15 1.84
C LYS A 284 20.25 3.66 3.27
N ALA A 285 19.61 4.25 4.28
CA ALA A 285 19.73 3.82 5.67
C ALA A 285 19.27 2.37 5.86
N THR A 286 18.11 2.02 5.30
CA THR A 286 17.53 0.66 5.37
C THR A 286 18.44 -0.37 4.71
N LYS A 287 19.00 -0.06 3.53
CA LYS A 287 19.96 -0.94 2.85
C LYS A 287 21.21 -1.12 3.70
N ALA A 288 21.74 -0.07 4.32
CA ALA A 288 22.91 -0.18 5.20
C ALA A 288 22.66 -1.08 6.43
N GLU A 289 21.48 -1.01 7.07
CA GLU A 289 21.11 -1.91 8.18
C GLU A 289 21.00 -3.36 7.75
N HIS A 290 20.41 -3.60 6.58
CA HIS A 290 20.34 -4.94 6.03
C HIS A 290 21.74 -5.51 5.73
N TRP A 291 22.63 -4.72 5.13
CA TRP A 291 24.02 -5.16 4.94
C TRP A 291 24.75 -5.37 6.27
N ALA A 292 24.42 -4.62 7.32
CA ALA A 292 25.00 -4.80 8.65
C ALA A 292 24.62 -6.15 9.30
N SER A 293 23.42 -6.67 9.02
CA SER A 293 23.00 -7.99 9.52
C SER A 293 23.64 -9.14 8.74
N LEU A 294 23.90 -8.95 7.44
CA LEU A 294 24.57 -9.96 6.59
C LEU A 294 26.09 -9.97 6.73
N LEU A 295 26.70 -8.86 7.15
CA LEU A 295 28.16 -8.69 7.24
C LEU A 295 28.62 -8.37 8.67
N PRO A 296 28.72 -9.37 9.57
CA PRO A 296 29.10 -9.16 10.98
C PRO A 296 30.40 -8.36 11.15
N MET A 297 31.37 -8.56 10.27
CA MET A 297 32.68 -7.89 10.31
C MET A 297 32.61 -6.37 10.04
N ARG A 298 31.54 -5.89 9.40
CA ARG A 298 31.33 -4.46 9.09
C ARG A 298 30.10 -3.88 9.78
N SER A 299 29.47 -4.66 10.67
CA SER A 299 28.16 -4.34 11.23
C SER A 299 28.16 -2.98 11.95
N GLU A 300 29.13 -2.73 12.82
CA GLU A 300 29.22 -1.47 13.58
C GLU A 300 29.33 -0.23 12.67
N MET A 301 30.19 -0.29 11.65
CA MET A 301 30.37 0.80 10.68
C MET A 301 29.09 1.03 9.87
N LEU A 302 28.46 -0.03 9.36
CA LEU A 302 27.23 0.05 8.57
C LEU A 302 26.04 0.54 9.40
N LEU A 303 25.93 0.16 10.67
CA LEU A 303 24.92 0.67 11.59
C LEU A 303 25.14 2.16 11.90
N ALA A 304 26.39 2.61 12.03
CA ALA A 304 26.70 4.02 12.18
C ALA A 304 26.35 4.83 10.91
N GLU A 305 26.65 4.29 9.73
CA GLU A 305 26.23 4.88 8.45
C GLU A 305 24.71 4.94 8.32
N ALA A 306 24.01 3.85 8.65
CA ALA A 306 22.55 3.79 8.64
C ALA A 306 21.94 4.86 9.55
N LYS A 307 22.44 4.98 10.78
CA LYS A 307 22.02 6.01 11.73
C LYS A 307 22.24 7.41 11.16
N SER A 308 23.40 7.68 10.58
CA SER A 308 23.71 8.98 9.96
C SER A 308 22.78 9.32 8.79
N HIS A 309 22.48 8.35 7.92
CA HIS A 309 21.55 8.51 6.81
C HIS A 309 20.11 8.74 7.30
N ARG A 310 19.69 8.07 8.36
CA ARG A 310 18.37 8.28 8.99
C ARG A 310 18.24 9.66 9.62
N GLU A 311 19.25 10.12 10.35
CA GLU A 311 19.27 11.48 10.92
C GLU A 311 19.25 12.55 9.83
N SER A 312 19.98 12.33 8.73
CA SER A 312 19.95 13.19 7.55
C SER A 312 18.55 13.24 6.92
N ALA A 313 17.89 12.09 6.78
CA ALA A 313 16.55 11.99 6.22
C ALA A 313 15.55 12.84 7.03
N LEU A 314 15.56 12.71 8.36
CA LEU A 314 14.71 13.51 9.25
C LEU A 314 14.98 15.01 9.14
N SER A 315 16.24 15.42 9.08
CA SER A 315 16.62 16.83 8.93
C SER A 315 16.09 17.43 7.62
N ILE A 316 16.29 16.72 6.51
CA ILE A 316 15.81 17.13 5.18
C ILE A 316 14.28 17.16 5.15
N TYR A 317 13.63 16.14 5.72
CA TYR A 317 12.17 16.06 5.79
C TYR A 317 11.56 17.19 6.65
N ALA A 318 12.14 17.49 7.81
CA ALA A 318 11.74 18.63 8.63
C ALA A 318 11.92 19.98 7.90
N SER A 319 12.92 20.08 7.02
CA SER A 319 13.02 21.21 6.10
C SER A 319 11.90 21.20 5.07
N ALA A 320 11.56 20.05 4.49
CA ALA A 320 10.47 19.90 3.52
C ALA A 320 9.13 20.39 4.11
N LEU A 321 8.78 19.95 5.33
CA LEU A 321 7.55 20.36 6.02
C LEU A 321 7.46 21.88 6.24
N ARG A 322 8.59 22.56 6.50
CA ARG A 322 8.63 24.01 6.60
C ARG A 322 8.26 24.69 5.28
N HIS A 323 8.80 24.21 4.15
CA HIS A 323 8.43 24.73 2.82
C HIS A 323 6.97 24.44 2.46
N MET A 324 6.45 23.26 2.83
CA MET A 324 5.04 22.93 2.62
C MET A 324 4.11 23.95 3.31
N ARG A 325 4.40 24.30 4.57
CA ARG A 325 3.62 25.30 5.33
C ARG A 325 3.62 26.68 4.67
N THR A 326 4.75 27.10 4.11
CA THR A 326 4.81 28.39 3.39
C THR A 326 4.01 28.39 2.08
N LEU A 327 3.88 27.23 1.42
CA LEU A 327 3.12 27.09 0.17
C LEU A 327 1.60 27.08 0.40
N ALA A 328 1.14 26.55 1.53
CA ALA A 328 -0.27 26.52 1.91
C ALA A 328 -0.89 27.91 2.14
N ALA A 329 -0.06 28.95 2.30
CA ALA A 329 -0.49 30.33 2.43
C ALA A 329 -0.79 31.03 1.09
N THR A 330 -0.66 30.34 -0.05
CA THR A 330 -0.85 30.91 -1.40
C THR A 330 -2.01 30.23 -2.13
N THR A 331 -2.97 31.01 -2.62
CA THR A 331 -4.37 30.60 -2.89
C THR A 331 -4.68 29.99 -4.27
N GLU A 332 -3.73 29.84 -5.21
CA GLU A 332 -4.15 29.69 -6.62
C GLU A 332 -4.02 28.32 -7.30
N HIS A 333 -3.45 27.27 -6.69
CA HIS A 333 -3.52 25.90 -7.29
C HIS A 333 -3.37 24.83 -6.21
N GLU A 334 -4.44 24.62 -5.44
CA GLU A 334 -4.38 23.87 -4.18
C GLU A 334 -4.50 22.35 -4.34
N LEU A 335 -5.52 21.83 -5.04
CA LEU A 335 -5.86 20.40 -4.98
C LEU A 335 -4.68 19.49 -5.33
N ARG A 336 -4.21 19.54 -6.58
CA ARG A 336 -3.13 18.67 -7.08
C ARG A 336 -1.87 18.76 -6.21
N ARG A 337 -1.49 19.98 -5.80
CA ARG A 337 -0.29 20.22 -4.99
C ARG A 337 -0.43 19.66 -3.58
N ILE A 338 -1.56 19.89 -2.92
CA ILE A 338 -1.81 19.39 -1.56
C ILE A 338 -1.89 17.86 -1.58
N VAL A 339 -2.58 17.30 -2.56
CA VAL A 339 -2.69 15.85 -2.80
C VAL A 339 -1.30 15.21 -2.94
N ILE A 340 -0.43 15.73 -3.82
CA ILE A 340 0.96 15.27 -3.92
C ILE A 340 1.71 15.41 -2.60
N SER A 341 1.48 16.51 -1.87
CA SER A 341 2.12 16.77 -0.58
C SER A 341 1.72 15.75 0.49
N SER A 342 0.43 15.43 0.59
CA SER A 342 -0.07 14.37 1.46
C SER A 342 0.47 12.99 1.07
N LEU A 343 0.60 12.66 -0.22
CA LEU A 343 1.19 11.38 -0.66
C LEU A 343 2.66 11.25 -0.27
N LEU A 344 3.43 12.34 -0.40
CA LEU A 344 4.85 12.35 -0.02
C LEU A 344 5.04 12.27 1.49
N VAL A 345 4.20 12.94 2.28
CA VAL A 345 4.21 12.81 3.74
C VAL A 345 3.81 11.39 4.15
N PHE A 346 2.72 10.86 3.59
CA PHE A 346 2.30 9.48 3.80
C PHE A 346 3.44 8.50 3.51
N ALA A 347 4.11 8.64 2.35
CA ALA A 347 5.22 7.79 1.96
C ALA A 347 6.39 7.87 2.94
N PHE A 348 6.82 9.07 3.31
CA PHE A 348 7.94 9.26 4.23
C PHE A 348 7.63 8.73 5.62
N GLU A 349 6.49 9.12 6.21
CA GLU A 349 6.13 8.75 7.59
C GLU A 349 5.88 7.24 7.71
N THR A 350 5.26 6.64 6.69
CA THR A 350 5.09 5.18 6.64
C THR A 350 6.44 4.47 6.53
N PHE A 351 7.35 4.94 5.67
CA PHE A 351 8.69 4.36 5.54
C PHE A 351 9.48 4.51 6.86
N TYR A 352 9.41 5.69 7.48
CA TYR A 352 10.07 5.97 8.75
C TYR A 352 9.54 5.08 9.89
N GLY A 353 8.23 4.75 9.89
CA GLY A 353 7.58 3.94 10.92
C GLY A 353 6.59 4.68 11.79
N SER A 354 6.01 5.79 11.31
CA SER A 354 4.96 6.58 11.99
C SER A 354 3.62 6.51 11.23
N PRO A 355 2.92 5.36 11.22
CA PRO A 355 1.68 5.22 10.45
C PRO A 355 0.54 6.14 10.93
N ASP A 356 0.53 6.55 12.19
CA ASP A 356 -0.40 7.53 12.77
C ASP A 356 -0.34 8.89 12.06
N VAL A 357 0.88 9.41 11.89
CA VAL A 357 1.12 10.68 11.19
C VAL A 357 0.83 10.52 9.70
N ALA A 358 1.26 9.39 9.11
CA ALA A 358 1.01 9.09 7.70
C ALA A 358 -0.50 9.12 7.38
N PHE A 359 -1.31 8.42 8.17
CA PHE A 359 -2.76 8.34 7.98
C PHE A 359 -3.44 9.68 8.24
N SER A 360 -2.99 10.45 9.22
CA SER A 360 -3.50 11.81 9.44
C SER A 360 -3.37 12.69 8.18
N HIS A 361 -2.26 12.59 7.46
CA HIS A 361 -2.07 13.30 6.19
C HIS A 361 -2.84 12.68 5.02
N ALA A 362 -2.98 11.36 4.97
CA ALA A 362 -3.81 10.68 3.98
C ALA A 362 -5.27 11.12 4.07
N LEU A 363 -5.82 11.24 5.28
CA LEU A 363 -7.19 11.69 5.53
C LEU A 363 -7.46 13.12 5.03
N ILE A 364 -6.47 14.00 5.09
CA ILE A 364 -6.57 15.36 4.54
C ILE A 364 -6.69 15.29 3.01
N GLY A 365 -5.84 14.50 2.36
CA GLY A 365 -5.87 14.31 0.91
C GLY A 365 -7.18 13.66 0.43
N ASP A 366 -7.64 12.62 1.13
CA ASP A 366 -8.92 11.94 0.88
C ASP A 366 -10.10 12.93 0.93
N ARG A 367 -10.19 13.73 2.00
CA ARG A 367 -11.24 14.73 2.14
C ARG A 367 -11.25 15.75 1.00
N LEU A 368 -10.08 16.17 0.53
CA LEU A 368 -9.96 17.12 -0.58
C LEU A 368 -10.41 16.52 -1.90
N ILE A 369 -10.02 15.27 -2.19
CA ILE A 369 -10.45 14.55 -3.39
C ILE A 369 -11.96 14.32 -3.35
N CYS A 370 -12.51 13.85 -2.22
CA CYS A 370 -13.96 13.67 -2.06
C CYS A 370 -14.72 14.99 -2.27
N ASN A 371 -14.26 16.09 -1.67
CA ASN A 371 -14.89 17.40 -1.85
C ASN A 371 -14.83 17.88 -3.31
N TRP A 372 -13.72 17.64 -4.00
CA TRP A 372 -13.58 17.96 -5.42
C TRP A 372 -14.53 17.12 -6.28
N LEU A 373 -14.58 15.80 -6.08
CA LEU A 373 -15.50 14.89 -6.77
C LEU A 373 -16.97 15.30 -6.59
N LEU A 374 -17.34 15.66 -5.35
CA LEU A 374 -18.69 16.15 -5.04
C LEU A 374 -19.02 17.46 -5.78
N LYS A 375 -18.06 18.40 -5.85
CA LYS A 375 -18.26 19.69 -6.54
C LYS A 375 -18.50 19.52 -8.04
N ILE A 376 -17.83 18.56 -8.68
CA ILE A 376 -18.01 18.28 -10.11
C ILE A 376 -19.17 17.31 -10.39
N GLY A 377 -19.82 16.76 -9.36
CA GLY A 377 -20.95 15.84 -9.50
C GLY A 377 -20.57 14.45 -10.04
N HIS A 378 -19.33 14.00 -9.82
CA HIS A 378 -18.83 12.70 -10.26
C HIS A 378 -18.47 11.79 -9.09
N ASN A 379 -18.65 10.49 -9.29
CA ASN A 379 -18.13 9.44 -8.39
C ASN A 379 -16.71 9.04 -8.82
N SER A 380 -15.91 8.47 -7.92
CA SER A 380 -14.59 7.95 -8.31
C SER A 380 -14.76 6.65 -9.10
N GLY A 381 -14.32 6.67 -10.35
CA GLY A 381 -14.31 5.51 -11.24
C GLY A 381 -12.91 4.91 -11.37
N VAL A 382 -12.70 4.15 -12.44
CA VAL A 382 -11.36 3.60 -12.79
C VAL A 382 -10.38 4.66 -13.32
N SER A 383 -10.86 5.86 -13.62
CA SER A 383 -10.11 7.01 -14.14
C SER A 383 -10.59 8.32 -13.52
N SER A 384 -9.77 9.35 -13.62
CA SER A 384 -10.12 10.70 -13.21
C SER A 384 -11.21 11.28 -14.11
N PRO A 385 -12.27 11.87 -13.55
CA PRO A 385 -13.30 12.54 -14.34
C PRO A 385 -12.77 13.82 -15.03
N GLU A 386 -11.77 14.48 -14.42
CA GLU A 386 -11.17 15.73 -14.93
C GLU A 386 -9.63 15.63 -14.85
N PRO A 387 -8.98 14.94 -15.82
CA PRO A 387 -7.54 14.66 -15.79
C PRO A 387 -6.63 15.90 -15.83
N ASN A 388 -7.17 17.05 -16.24
CA ASN A 388 -6.43 18.33 -16.25
C ASN A 388 -6.27 18.91 -14.85
N ASP A 389 -7.25 18.66 -13.96
CA ASP A 389 -7.22 19.13 -12.58
C ASP A 389 -6.45 18.14 -11.70
N LEU A 390 -6.70 16.85 -11.91
CA LEU A 390 -6.04 15.77 -11.19
C LEU A 390 -5.81 14.57 -12.11
N GLU A 391 -4.55 14.27 -12.40
CA GLU A 391 -4.18 13.17 -13.28
C GLU A 391 -4.62 11.81 -12.71
N ASP A 392 -4.99 10.88 -13.60
CA ASP A 392 -5.39 9.54 -13.22
C ASP A 392 -4.39 8.85 -12.28
N ASP A 393 -3.09 9.00 -12.55
CA ASP A 393 -2.03 8.35 -11.79
C ASP A 393 -1.92 8.89 -10.35
N ILE A 394 -2.28 10.17 -10.13
CA ILE A 394 -2.34 10.75 -8.79
C ILE A 394 -3.59 10.24 -8.05
N LEU A 395 -4.74 10.22 -8.73
CA LEU A 395 -5.98 9.69 -8.17
C LEU A 395 -5.80 8.21 -7.77
N ARG A 396 -5.19 7.40 -8.64
CA ARG A 396 -4.88 5.98 -8.37
C ARG A 396 -3.88 5.81 -7.23
N ALA A 397 -2.86 6.66 -7.13
CA ALA A 397 -1.94 6.63 -5.99
C ALA A 397 -2.72 6.84 -4.67
N PHE A 398 -3.71 7.74 -4.68
CA PHE A 398 -4.61 7.93 -3.54
C PHE A 398 -5.53 6.75 -3.25
N MET A 399 -6.10 6.12 -4.28
CA MET A 399 -6.90 4.91 -4.09
C MET A 399 -6.11 3.79 -3.39
N ARG A 400 -4.79 3.68 -3.64
CA ARG A 400 -3.95 2.73 -2.90
C ARG A 400 -3.69 3.14 -1.46
N VAL A 401 -3.50 4.43 -1.20
CA VAL A 401 -3.44 4.95 0.18
C VAL A 401 -4.73 4.66 0.94
N ASP A 402 -5.87 4.81 0.27
CA ASP A 402 -7.19 4.48 0.80
C ASP A 402 -7.30 3.00 1.20
N LEU A 403 -6.81 2.11 0.35
CA LEU A 403 -6.69 0.69 0.66
C LEU A 403 -5.71 0.40 1.81
N HIS A 404 -4.60 1.13 1.96
CA HIS A 404 -3.70 0.98 3.11
C HIS A 404 -4.38 1.36 4.43
N MET A 405 -5.12 2.47 4.45
CA MET A 405 -5.91 2.85 5.63
C MET A 405 -6.90 1.75 5.97
N MET A 406 -7.74 1.34 5.02
CA MET A 406 -8.77 0.33 5.28
C MET A 406 -8.19 -1.04 5.65
N THR A 407 -7.15 -1.50 4.99
CA THR A 407 -6.59 -2.82 5.30
C THR A 407 -5.88 -2.84 6.64
N PHE A 408 -5.20 -1.76 7.03
CA PHE A 408 -4.46 -1.69 8.29
C PHE A 408 -5.34 -1.18 9.45
N THR A 409 -5.64 0.13 9.48
CA THR A 409 -6.62 0.72 10.39
C THR A 409 -7.24 1.99 9.84
N ASP A 410 -8.56 2.12 9.98
CA ASP A 410 -9.32 3.26 9.47
C ASP A 410 -10.24 3.88 10.52
N VAL A 411 -9.99 5.15 10.81
CA VAL A 411 -10.71 5.94 11.82
C VAL A 411 -11.81 6.82 11.22
N ARG A 412 -12.09 6.71 9.93
CA ARG A 412 -13.14 7.51 9.28
C ARG A 412 -14.52 7.09 9.76
N ALA A 413 -15.43 8.06 9.76
CA ALA A 413 -16.81 7.85 10.20
C ALA A 413 -17.55 6.88 9.25
N SER A 414 -18.51 6.13 9.79
CA SER A 414 -19.32 5.17 9.02
C SER A 414 -20.01 5.80 7.80
N LYS A 415 -20.34 7.11 7.84
CA LYS A 415 -20.88 7.82 6.67
C LYS A 415 -19.95 7.74 5.45
N THR A 416 -18.63 7.85 5.65
CA THR A 416 -17.66 7.73 4.57
C THR A 416 -17.69 6.34 3.96
N HIS A 417 -17.77 5.30 4.77
CA HIS A 417 -17.85 3.91 4.29
C HIS A 417 -19.17 3.61 3.57
N ARG A 418 -20.30 4.15 4.03
CA ARG A 418 -21.60 4.05 3.32
C ARG A 418 -21.57 4.66 1.93
N LEU A 419 -20.82 5.75 1.75
CA LEU A 419 -20.62 6.38 0.45
C LEU A 419 -19.62 5.59 -0.39
N GLY A 420 -18.47 5.25 0.18
CA GLY A 420 -17.39 4.51 -0.49
C GLY A 420 -17.81 3.15 -1.03
N LYS A 421 -18.67 2.41 -0.31
CA LYS A 421 -19.17 1.11 -0.79
C LYS A 421 -20.09 1.22 -2.01
N LYS A 422 -20.63 2.41 -2.30
CA LYS A 422 -21.46 2.71 -3.49
C LYS A 422 -20.67 3.39 -4.60
N ASP A 423 -19.47 3.85 -4.30
CA ASP A 423 -18.64 4.62 -5.20
C ASP A 423 -18.15 3.78 -6.40
N GLY A 424 -18.10 4.38 -7.59
CA GLY A 424 -17.71 3.70 -8.82
C GLY A 424 -18.66 2.61 -9.34
N GLN A 425 -19.90 2.50 -8.84
CA GLN A 425 -20.87 1.48 -9.27
C GLN A 425 -21.05 1.42 -10.79
N SER A 426 -21.15 2.57 -11.46
CA SER A 426 -21.31 2.64 -12.92
C SER A 426 -20.15 2.00 -13.67
N SER A 427 -18.92 2.11 -13.15
CA SER A 427 -17.76 1.44 -13.73
C SER A 427 -17.90 -0.08 -13.57
N ILE A 428 -18.27 -0.56 -12.38
CA ILE A 428 -18.51 -1.98 -12.11
C ILE A 428 -19.60 -2.55 -13.03
N ASP A 429 -20.70 -1.81 -13.22
CA ASP A 429 -21.81 -2.23 -14.09
C ASP A 429 -21.32 -2.46 -15.53
N THR A 430 -20.40 -1.61 -16.01
CA THR A 430 -19.80 -1.71 -17.35
C THR A 430 -18.56 -2.60 -17.45
N MET A 431 -18.15 -3.29 -16.38
CA MET A 431 -16.94 -4.13 -16.37
C MET A 431 -16.97 -5.18 -17.50
N PRO A 432 -15.90 -5.31 -18.32
CA PRO A 432 -15.89 -6.21 -19.46
C PRO A 432 -15.97 -7.68 -19.02
N LEU A 433 -16.43 -8.53 -19.94
CA LEU A 433 -16.52 -9.99 -19.71
C LEU A 433 -15.16 -10.69 -19.74
N CYS A 434 -14.14 -10.05 -20.33
CA CYS A 434 -12.75 -10.50 -20.37
C CYS A 434 -11.86 -9.27 -20.38
N PHE A 435 -10.76 -9.29 -19.63
CA PHE A 435 -9.78 -8.21 -19.65
C PHE A 435 -8.78 -8.36 -20.80
N GLN A 436 -8.38 -7.23 -21.39
CA GLN A 436 -7.41 -7.16 -22.47
C GLN A 436 -5.98 -7.39 -21.97
N ASP A 437 -5.67 -6.81 -20.82
CA ASP A 437 -4.36 -6.88 -20.19
C ASP A 437 -4.44 -6.78 -18.66
N ILE A 438 -3.29 -6.94 -18.01
CA ILE A 438 -3.17 -6.92 -16.55
C ILE A 438 -3.48 -5.54 -15.97
N ASN A 439 -3.21 -4.45 -16.70
CA ASN A 439 -3.50 -3.12 -16.21
C ASN A 439 -5.02 -2.89 -16.15
N GLU A 440 -5.76 -3.31 -17.18
CA GLU A 440 -7.23 -3.25 -17.16
C GLU A 440 -7.80 -4.08 -16.00
N ALA A 441 -7.32 -5.33 -15.83
CA ALA A 441 -7.74 -6.18 -14.71
C ALA A 441 -7.43 -5.52 -13.35
N LYS A 442 -6.25 -4.92 -13.20
CA LYS A 442 -5.85 -4.21 -11.98
C LYS A 442 -6.78 -3.03 -11.67
N LEU A 443 -7.14 -2.21 -12.65
CA LEU A 443 -8.01 -1.04 -12.44
C LEU A 443 -9.37 -1.43 -11.86
N TYR A 444 -10.00 -2.45 -12.44
CA TYR A 444 -11.27 -2.96 -11.92
C TYR A 444 -11.10 -3.64 -10.56
N TRP A 445 -10.01 -4.37 -10.35
CA TRP A 445 -9.75 -5.02 -9.07
C TRP A 445 -9.55 -4.02 -7.93
N GLU A 446 -8.74 -2.97 -8.13
CA GLU A 446 -8.53 -1.92 -7.12
C GLU A 446 -9.87 -1.26 -6.72
N LEU A 447 -10.77 -1.03 -7.68
CA LEU A 447 -12.10 -0.48 -7.41
C LEU A 447 -12.99 -1.46 -6.62
N ILE A 448 -13.05 -2.74 -7.02
CA ILE A 448 -13.85 -3.77 -6.32
C ILE A 448 -13.33 -3.95 -4.90
N MET A 449 -12.02 -4.13 -4.73
CA MET A 449 -11.39 -4.30 -3.42
C MET A 449 -11.69 -3.12 -2.50
N ARG A 450 -11.59 -1.89 -3.02
CA ARG A 450 -11.90 -0.66 -2.26
C ARG A 450 -13.35 -0.63 -1.79
N ARG A 451 -14.30 -0.92 -2.69
CA ARG A 451 -15.74 -1.00 -2.34
C ARG A 451 -16.01 -2.08 -1.30
N SER A 452 -15.42 -3.27 -1.47
CA SER A 452 -15.54 -4.38 -0.52
C SER A 452 -14.96 -4.05 0.85
N CYS A 453 -13.84 -3.33 0.92
CA CYS A 453 -13.28 -2.84 2.18
C CYS A 453 -14.23 -1.85 2.85
N HIS A 454 -14.77 -0.86 2.13
CA HIS A 454 -15.76 0.05 2.70
C HIS A 454 -17.01 -0.68 3.20
N PHE A 455 -17.48 -1.70 2.47
CA PHE A 455 -18.56 -2.56 2.95
C PHE A 455 -18.20 -3.28 4.26
N ALA A 456 -17.02 -3.88 4.35
CA ALA A 456 -16.56 -4.55 5.56
C ALA A 456 -16.59 -3.58 6.76
N TYR A 457 -16.11 -2.35 6.59
CA TYR A 457 -16.18 -1.33 7.65
C TYR A 457 -17.60 -0.93 8.03
N ASP A 458 -18.47 -0.72 7.04
CA ASP A 458 -19.86 -0.35 7.32
C ASP A 458 -20.61 -1.49 8.04
N SER A 459 -20.24 -2.74 7.77
CA SER A 459 -20.82 -3.92 8.44
C SER A 459 -20.57 -3.96 9.95
N PHE A 460 -19.56 -3.26 10.48
CA PHE A 460 -19.22 -3.32 11.91
C PHE A 460 -20.32 -2.76 12.80
N ARG A 461 -21.02 -1.70 12.34
CA ARG A 461 -22.16 -1.13 13.07
C ARG A 461 -23.31 -2.13 13.17
N THR A 462 -23.67 -2.75 12.05
CA THR A 462 -24.79 -3.70 11.98
C THR A 462 -24.44 -5.01 12.66
N SER A 463 -23.16 -5.40 12.64
CA SER A 463 -22.69 -6.64 13.26
C SER A 463 -22.27 -6.52 14.72
N GLN A 464 -22.27 -5.32 15.30
CA GLN A 464 -21.90 -5.04 16.70
C GLN A 464 -20.50 -5.58 17.08
N SER A 465 -19.56 -5.62 16.14
CA SER A 465 -18.20 -6.15 16.35
C SER A 465 -17.45 -5.47 17.50
N ILE A 466 -17.77 -4.20 17.80
CA ILE A 466 -17.24 -3.43 18.94
C ILE A 466 -17.43 -4.14 20.30
N ARG A 467 -18.45 -4.98 20.43
CA ARG A 467 -18.73 -5.75 21.66
C ARG A 467 -17.67 -6.81 21.97
N LEU A 468 -16.82 -7.15 21.01
CA LEU A 468 -15.74 -8.11 21.18
C LEU A 468 -14.50 -7.51 21.86
N GLN A 469 -14.46 -6.20 22.05
CA GLN A 469 -13.30 -5.48 22.58
C GLN A 469 -13.40 -5.25 24.09
N ARG A 470 -12.24 -5.18 24.75
CA ARG A 470 -12.10 -4.72 26.12
C ARG A 470 -10.89 -3.80 26.26
N GLU A 471 -10.86 -2.96 27.30
CA GLU A 471 -9.66 -2.22 27.67
C GLU A 471 -8.49 -3.15 28.00
N PHE A 472 -7.28 -2.76 27.60
CA PHE A 472 -6.07 -3.48 27.97
C PHE A 472 -5.83 -3.34 29.47
N HIS A 473 -5.49 -4.44 30.12
CA HIS A 473 -4.98 -4.43 31.49
C HIS A 473 -3.48 -4.10 31.50
N THR A 474 -2.81 -4.42 30.40
CA THR A 474 -1.38 -4.13 30.20
C THR A 474 -1.16 -2.68 29.80
N SER A 475 -0.13 -2.04 30.36
CA SER A 475 0.28 -0.70 29.93
C SER A 475 0.61 -0.69 28.44
N THR A 476 -0.10 0.18 27.72
CA THR A 476 0.12 0.42 26.30
C THR A 476 1.21 1.49 26.09
N PRO A 477 1.92 1.45 24.95
CA PRO A 477 2.85 2.51 24.58
C PRO A 477 2.12 3.86 24.44
N ASN A 478 2.74 4.95 24.88
CA ASN A 478 2.20 6.30 24.68
C ASN A 478 2.13 6.71 23.20
N ARG A 479 2.83 5.99 22.32
CA ARG A 479 2.94 6.27 20.89
C ARG A 479 2.78 4.94 20.13
N GLY A 480 1.64 4.75 19.47
CA GLY A 480 1.34 3.53 18.74
C GLY A 480 0.10 3.67 17.89
N VAL A 481 -0.10 2.72 16.97
CA VAL A 481 -1.29 2.62 16.12
C VAL A 481 -2.14 1.45 16.53
N GLU A 482 -3.44 1.73 16.70
CA GLU A 482 -4.40 0.79 17.27
C GLU A 482 -5.28 0.17 16.19
N MET A 483 -5.29 -1.15 16.12
CA MET A 483 -6.22 -1.95 15.33
C MET A 483 -7.24 -2.59 16.28
N VAL A 484 -8.50 -2.24 16.17
CA VAL A 484 -9.62 -2.74 16.97
C VAL A 484 -10.72 -3.25 16.05
N SER A 485 -11.61 -4.14 16.53
CA SER A 485 -12.75 -4.66 15.74
C SER A 485 -13.72 -3.61 15.15
N GLY A 486 -13.55 -2.32 15.45
CA GLY A 486 -14.35 -1.23 14.90
C GLY A 486 -13.62 -0.42 13.82
N ASN A 487 -12.31 -0.62 13.67
CA ASN A 487 -11.46 0.16 12.77
C ASN A 487 -10.52 -0.74 11.94
N THR A 488 -10.85 -2.03 11.75
CA THR A 488 -10.05 -2.97 10.97
C THR A 488 -10.89 -3.98 10.20
N ILE A 489 -10.49 -4.36 8.98
CA ILE A 489 -11.21 -5.35 8.14
C ILE A 489 -11.18 -6.78 8.69
N TYR A 490 -10.33 -7.08 9.67
CA TYR A 490 -10.21 -8.41 10.27
C TYR A 490 -11.24 -8.66 11.39
N SER A 491 -12.21 -7.78 11.55
CA SER A 491 -13.25 -7.88 12.58
C SER A 491 -14.16 -9.08 12.36
N SER A 492 -14.61 -9.69 13.45
CA SER A 492 -15.67 -10.70 13.42
C SER A 492 -17.00 -10.10 13.85
N PRO A 493 -18.13 -10.52 13.26
CA PRO A 493 -19.45 -10.06 13.68
C PRO A 493 -19.81 -10.65 15.05
N TYR A 494 -20.46 -9.85 15.88
CA TYR A 494 -21.10 -10.31 17.12
C TYR A 494 -22.52 -10.82 16.85
N SER A 495 -23.24 -10.16 15.94
CA SER A 495 -24.57 -10.51 15.43
C SER A 495 -24.63 -10.35 13.91
N VAL A 496 -25.56 -11.02 13.23
CA VAL A 496 -25.70 -10.94 11.77
C VAL A 496 -27.16 -10.65 11.40
N PRO A 497 -27.50 -9.38 11.12
CA PRO A 497 -28.82 -9.01 10.60
C PRO A 497 -29.06 -9.51 9.18
N GLN A 498 -30.33 -9.67 8.78
CA GLN A 498 -30.69 -10.18 7.45
C GLN A 498 -30.24 -9.25 6.31
N GLU A 499 -30.24 -7.94 6.55
CA GLU A 499 -29.79 -6.91 5.61
C GLU A 499 -28.29 -7.02 5.33
N LEU A 500 -27.51 -7.47 6.32
CA LEU A 500 -26.08 -7.68 6.14
C LEU A 500 -25.79 -8.89 5.26
N ILE A 501 -26.63 -9.94 5.35
CA ILE A 501 -26.53 -11.12 4.50
C ILE A 501 -26.80 -10.76 3.04
N SER A 502 -27.88 -10.02 2.78
CA SER A 502 -28.22 -9.61 1.41
C SER A 502 -27.17 -8.68 0.82
N GLU A 503 -26.61 -7.78 1.61
CA GLU A 503 -25.56 -6.88 1.14
C GLU A 503 -24.23 -7.61 0.88
N SER A 504 -23.81 -8.54 1.74
CA SER A 504 -22.61 -9.37 1.53
C SER A 504 -22.68 -10.13 0.20
N GLN A 505 -23.85 -10.64 -0.17
CA GLN A 505 -24.07 -11.33 -1.46
C GLN A 505 -23.83 -10.43 -2.68
N ILE A 506 -24.13 -9.13 -2.59
CA ILE A 506 -23.87 -8.18 -3.67
C ILE A 506 -22.36 -8.10 -3.93
N PHE A 507 -21.56 -7.88 -2.88
CA PHE A 507 -20.10 -7.76 -3.03
C PHE A 507 -19.44 -9.09 -3.44
N LEU A 508 -19.91 -10.23 -2.94
CA LEU A 508 -19.46 -11.55 -3.42
C LEU A 508 -19.77 -11.75 -4.91
N SER A 509 -20.89 -11.22 -5.40
CA SER A 509 -21.25 -11.29 -6.82
C SER A 509 -20.32 -10.43 -7.70
N GLU A 510 -19.91 -9.25 -7.23
CA GLU A 510 -18.93 -8.39 -7.92
C GLU A 510 -17.57 -9.09 -8.04
N ILE A 511 -17.09 -9.69 -6.93
CA ILE A 511 -15.84 -10.46 -6.91
C ILE A 511 -15.92 -11.67 -7.85
N THR A 512 -17.03 -12.41 -7.83
CA THR A 512 -17.25 -13.55 -8.73
C THR A 512 -17.27 -13.13 -10.20
N ARG A 513 -17.86 -11.97 -10.51
CA ARG A 513 -17.86 -11.41 -11.87
C ARG A 513 -16.44 -11.06 -12.32
N PHE A 514 -15.64 -10.48 -11.43
CA PHE A 514 -14.23 -10.21 -11.71
C PHE A 514 -13.44 -11.50 -11.98
N GLU A 515 -13.59 -12.51 -11.12
CA GLU A 515 -12.92 -13.81 -11.28
C GLU A 515 -13.19 -14.42 -12.67
N ARG A 516 -14.45 -14.40 -13.12
CA ARG A 516 -14.83 -14.87 -14.45
C ARG A 516 -14.14 -14.09 -15.56
N ALA A 517 -14.10 -12.76 -15.46
CA ALA A 517 -13.44 -11.90 -16.45
C ALA A 517 -11.90 -12.05 -16.45
N PHE A 518 -11.32 -12.34 -15.30
CA PHE A 518 -9.88 -12.48 -15.10
C PHE A 518 -9.33 -13.87 -15.49
N SER A 519 -10.15 -14.92 -15.40
CA SER A 519 -9.71 -16.32 -15.56
C SER A 519 -8.97 -16.61 -16.87
N SER A 520 -9.47 -16.11 -17.99
CA SER A 520 -8.85 -16.30 -19.32
C SER A 520 -7.48 -15.62 -19.39
N LEU A 521 -7.40 -14.37 -18.92
CA LEU A 521 -6.16 -13.60 -18.88
C LEU A 521 -5.12 -14.26 -17.97
N TYR A 522 -5.53 -14.72 -16.78
CA TYR A 522 -4.64 -15.40 -15.83
C TYR A 522 -3.98 -16.63 -16.46
N THR A 523 -4.79 -17.47 -17.11
CA THR A 523 -4.32 -18.70 -17.78
C THR A 523 -3.35 -18.36 -18.93
N HIS A 524 -3.68 -17.35 -19.73
CA HIS A 524 -2.83 -16.89 -20.83
C HIS A 524 -1.48 -16.38 -20.33
N VAL A 525 -1.48 -15.52 -19.31
CA VAL A 525 -0.27 -14.96 -18.72
C VAL A 525 0.61 -16.05 -18.12
N GLN A 526 0.01 -17.01 -17.41
CA GLN A 526 0.74 -18.16 -16.85
C GLN A 526 1.42 -18.99 -17.94
N ALA A 527 0.77 -19.17 -19.10
CA ALA A 527 1.34 -19.90 -20.24
C ALA A 527 2.37 -19.09 -21.04
N SER A 528 2.33 -17.76 -20.99
CA SER A 528 3.20 -16.88 -21.79
C SER A 528 4.68 -16.94 -21.40
N GLY A 529 4.99 -17.33 -20.16
CA GLY A 529 6.35 -17.29 -19.61
C GLY A 529 6.85 -15.89 -19.24
N ASN A 530 6.04 -14.83 -19.39
CA ASN A 530 6.40 -13.49 -18.91
C ASN A 530 6.32 -13.44 -17.38
N THR A 531 7.48 -13.44 -16.72
CA THR A 531 7.58 -13.47 -15.26
C THR A 531 6.93 -12.25 -14.60
N ILE A 532 7.11 -11.04 -15.15
CA ILE A 532 6.58 -9.80 -14.55
C ILE A 532 5.05 -9.80 -14.61
N ASP A 533 4.50 -10.12 -15.78
CA ASP A 533 3.06 -10.22 -15.97
C ASP A 533 2.46 -11.27 -15.04
N TYR A 534 3.11 -12.43 -14.89
CA TYR A 534 2.62 -13.46 -13.98
C TYR A 534 2.73 -13.07 -12.50
N ILE A 535 3.77 -12.31 -12.09
CA ILE A 535 3.85 -11.73 -10.73
C ILE A 535 2.65 -10.81 -10.47
N CYS A 536 2.34 -9.91 -11.39
CA CYS A 536 1.20 -9.00 -11.25
C CYS A 536 -0.14 -9.78 -11.21
N ALA A 537 -0.32 -10.74 -12.11
CA ALA A 537 -1.52 -11.57 -12.16
C ALA A 537 -1.69 -12.43 -10.90
N ALA A 538 -0.61 -12.99 -10.37
CA ALA A 538 -0.60 -13.75 -9.12
C ALA A 538 -0.93 -12.85 -7.91
N CYS A 539 -0.41 -11.63 -7.87
CA CYS A 539 -0.75 -10.66 -6.82
C CYS A 539 -2.25 -10.31 -6.82
N LEU A 540 -2.81 -10.01 -8.00
CA LEU A 540 -4.26 -9.80 -8.15
C LEU A 540 -5.05 -11.03 -7.69
N ARG A 541 -4.57 -12.23 -8.04
CA ARG A 541 -5.20 -13.50 -7.64
C ARG A 541 -5.29 -13.67 -6.12
N MET A 542 -4.18 -13.45 -5.43
CA MET A 542 -4.10 -13.52 -3.98
C MET A 542 -5.04 -12.51 -3.30
N HIS A 543 -5.04 -11.26 -3.75
CA HIS A 543 -5.87 -10.21 -3.17
C HIS A 543 -7.36 -10.47 -3.36
N TYR A 544 -7.79 -11.02 -4.50
CA TYR A 544 -9.20 -11.37 -4.67
C TYR A 544 -9.64 -12.52 -3.77
N LEU A 545 -8.80 -13.54 -3.61
CA LEU A 545 -9.10 -14.66 -2.70
C LEU A 545 -9.24 -14.15 -1.27
N ALA A 546 -8.31 -13.32 -0.81
CA ALA A 546 -8.36 -12.71 0.51
C ALA A 546 -9.61 -11.83 0.69
N THR A 547 -9.95 -11.02 -0.31
CA THR A 547 -11.12 -10.15 -0.26
C THR A 547 -12.43 -10.94 -0.27
N LYS A 548 -12.50 -12.04 -1.04
CA LYS A 548 -13.65 -12.98 -1.03
C LYS A 548 -13.89 -13.54 0.37
N ILE A 549 -12.82 -14.03 1.01
CA ILE A 549 -12.88 -14.59 2.37
C ILE A 549 -13.29 -13.50 3.38
N MET A 550 -12.72 -12.30 3.27
CA MET A 550 -13.08 -11.16 4.11
C MET A 550 -14.57 -10.80 3.99
N VAL A 551 -15.11 -10.67 2.77
CA VAL A 551 -16.53 -10.33 2.54
C VAL A 551 -17.45 -11.44 3.01
N ALA A 552 -17.09 -12.71 2.81
CA ALA A 552 -17.87 -13.83 3.35
C ALA A 552 -17.84 -13.83 4.89
N GLY A 553 -16.70 -13.48 5.47
CA GLY A 553 -16.48 -13.39 6.91
C GLY A 553 -17.35 -12.37 7.65
N THR A 554 -17.91 -11.36 6.96
CA THR A 554 -18.76 -10.35 7.60
C THR A 554 -20.07 -10.92 8.14
N VAL A 555 -20.45 -12.14 7.73
CA VAL A 555 -21.67 -12.83 8.16
C VAL A 555 -21.40 -14.10 8.96
N PHE A 556 -20.14 -14.37 9.33
CA PHE A 556 -19.78 -15.59 10.08
C PHE A 556 -19.76 -15.35 11.58
N THR A 557 -20.68 -16.00 12.28
CA THR A 557 -20.73 -15.93 13.75
C THR A 557 -19.87 -16.99 14.41
N SER A 558 -19.59 -18.11 13.72
CA SER A 558 -18.68 -19.15 14.15
C SER A 558 -17.38 -19.11 13.35
N GLU A 559 -16.25 -19.31 14.04
CA GLU A 559 -14.95 -19.42 13.37
C GLU A 559 -14.79 -20.75 12.61
N MET A 560 -15.71 -21.71 12.81
CA MET A 560 -15.79 -22.95 12.01
C MET A 560 -16.20 -22.68 10.56
N GLU A 561 -16.95 -21.61 10.31
CA GLU A 561 -17.46 -21.27 8.97
C GLU A 561 -16.33 -20.96 7.98
N TYR A 562 -15.15 -20.55 8.47
CA TYR A 562 -13.98 -20.32 7.63
C TYR A 562 -13.35 -21.61 7.07
N ASP A 563 -13.64 -22.77 7.63
CA ASP A 563 -12.99 -24.04 7.23
C ASP A 563 -13.30 -24.42 5.78
N VAL A 564 -14.43 -23.94 5.24
CA VAL A 564 -14.79 -24.14 3.82
C VAL A 564 -13.77 -23.49 2.86
N PHE A 565 -13.01 -22.49 3.32
CA PHE A 565 -12.02 -21.77 2.52
C PHE A 565 -10.61 -22.38 2.58
N LEU A 566 -10.44 -23.60 3.11
CA LEU A 566 -9.15 -24.27 3.08
C LEU A 566 -8.49 -24.28 1.68
N PRO A 567 -9.20 -24.58 0.57
CA PRO A 567 -8.61 -24.51 -0.76
C PRO A 567 -8.08 -23.10 -1.11
N GLU A 568 -8.85 -22.05 -0.81
CA GLU A 568 -8.42 -20.68 -1.03
C GLU A 568 -7.24 -20.29 -0.13
N PHE A 569 -7.19 -20.75 1.12
CA PHE A 569 -6.05 -20.52 2.03
C PHE A 569 -4.77 -21.19 1.52
N GLU A 570 -4.87 -22.43 1.03
CA GLU A 570 -3.74 -23.14 0.42
C GLU A 570 -3.25 -22.42 -0.84
N GLU A 571 -4.17 -21.91 -1.66
CA GLU A 571 -3.82 -21.14 -2.85
C GLU A 571 -3.13 -19.81 -2.49
N ILE A 572 -3.65 -19.06 -1.50
CA ILE A 572 -2.99 -17.86 -0.99
C ILE A 572 -1.57 -18.19 -0.51
N LEU A 573 -1.36 -19.30 0.19
CA LEU A 573 -0.03 -19.74 0.62
C LEU A 573 0.91 -20.03 -0.57
N VAL A 574 0.44 -20.79 -1.57
CA VAL A 574 1.23 -21.12 -2.77
C VAL A 574 1.64 -19.84 -3.50
N VAL A 575 0.70 -18.92 -3.69
CA VAL A 575 0.96 -17.64 -4.34
C VAL A 575 1.89 -16.76 -3.49
N SER A 576 1.71 -16.71 -2.17
CA SER A 576 2.56 -15.94 -1.24
C SER A 576 4.02 -16.39 -1.30
N ARG A 577 4.25 -17.70 -1.40
CA ARG A 577 5.60 -18.28 -1.60
C ARG A 577 6.19 -17.88 -2.94
N TYR A 578 5.42 -18.04 -4.01
CA TYR A 578 5.86 -17.68 -5.36
C TYR A 578 6.24 -16.20 -5.42
N LEU A 579 5.39 -15.31 -4.92
CA LEU A 579 5.64 -13.87 -4.91
C LEU A 579 6.84 -13.53 -4.04
N THR A 580 6.95 -14.09 -2.83
CA THR A 580 8.07 -13.78 -1.94
C THR A 580 9.40 -14.25 -2.52
N GLY A 581 9.47 -15.47 -3.07
CA GLY A 581 10.70 -15.98 -3.70
C GLY A 581 11.06 -15.25 -4.99
N THR A 582 10.12 -15.18 -5.94
CA THR A 582 10.40 -14.61 -7.27
C THR A 582 10.62 -13.10 -7.23
N CYS A 583 9.92 -12.37 -6.34
CA CYS A 583 10.19 -10.95 -6.17
C CYS A 583 11.54 -10.70 -5.49
N LEU A 584 12.00 -11.55 -4.58
CA LEU A 584 13.34 -11.46 -3.99
C LEU A 584 14.42 -11.63 -5.06
N ASP A 585 14.27 -12.63 -5.94
CA ASP A 585 15.19 -12.91 -7.03
C ASP A 585 15.23 -11.74 -8.05
N TYR A 586 14.06 -11.25 -8.45
CA TYR A 586 13.95 -10.11 -9.37
C TYR A 586 14.50 -8.80 -8.78
N LYS A 587 14.53 -8.67 -7.46
CA LYS A 587 14.97 -7.46 -6.74
C LYS A 587 16.43 -7.50 -6.29
N ASN A 588 17.22 -8.49 -6.73
CA ASN A 588 18.62 -8.72 -6.31
C ASN A 588 18.79 -8.87 -4.79
N CYS A 589 17.79 -9.40 -4.09
CA CYS A 589 17.80 -9.60 -2.63
C CYS A 589 17.99 -8.32 -1.78
N GLU A 590 17.89 -7.11 -2.33
CA GLU A 590 17.96 -5.88 -1.53
C GLU A 590 16.62 -5.58 -0.83
N PRO A 591 16.66 -5.00 0.39
CA PRO A 591 15.45 -4.60 1.07
C PRO A 591 14.79 -3.45 0.32
N LYS A 592 13.48 -3.55 0.07
CA LYS A 592 12.72 -2.56 -0.68
C LYS A 592 11.46 -2.21 0.06
N PHE A 593 11.23 -0.90 0.21
CA PHE A 593 9.98 -0.36 0.71
C PHE A 593 9.03 -0.14 -0.47
N GLY A 594 7.90 -0.85 -0.46
CA GLY A 594 6.84 -0.69 -1.46
C GLY A 594 5.61 -0.03 -0.84
N LEU A 595 4.93 0.80 -1.62
CA LEU A 595 3.63 1.39 -1.25
C LEU A 595 2.44 0.69 -1.90
N ASP A 596 2.66 -0.43 -2.59
CA ASP A 596 1.57 -1.31 -3.03
C ASP A 596 1.25 -2.33 -1.92
N LEU A 597 -0.02 -2.75 -1.83
CA LEU A 597 -0.41 -3.89 -1.01
C LEU A 597 0.15 -5.18 -1.62
N GLY A 598 0.98 -5.89 -0.87
CA GLY A 598 1.62 -7.13 -1.31
C GLY A 598 1.06 -8.34 -0.56
N VAL A 599 1.97 -9.11 0.05
CA VAL A 599 1.68 -10.42 0.64
C VAL A 599 1.21 -10.30 2.10
N VAL A 600 1.56 -9.22 2.82
CA VAL A 600 1.38 -9.22 4.29
C VAL A 600 -0.08 -9.32 4.71
N SER A 601 -0.94 -8.46 4.16
CA SER A 601 -2.36 -8.42 4.54
C SER A 601 -3.12 -9.74 4.23
N PRO A 602 -2.99 -10.34 3.03
CA PRO A 602 -3.54 -11.67 2.74
C PRO A 602 -2.97 -12.79 3.60
N ALA A 603 -1.65 -12.82 3.83
CA ALA A 603 -1.00 -13.82 4.67
C ALA A 603 -1.48 -13.72 6.13
N PHE A 604 -1.63 -12.50 6.64
CA PHE A 604 -2.15 -12.26 7.98
C PHE A 604 -3.60 -12.74 8.11
N LEU A 605 -4.44 -12.52 7.09
CA LEU A 605 -5.79 -13.11 7.06
C LEU A 605 -5.76 -14.64 7.18
N VAL A 606 -4.88 -15.32 6.43
CA VAL A 606 -4.72 -16.79 6.53
C VAL A 606 -4.34 -17.19 7.96
N MET A 607 -3.39 -16.49 8.58
CA MET A 607 -2.95 -16.80 9.95
C MET A 607 -4.09 -16.65 10.98
N LEU A 608 -4.97 -15.67 10.79
CA LEU A 608 -6.11 -15.43 11.67
C LEU A 608 -7.29 -16.36 11.42
N ARG A 609 -7.53 -16.78 10.17
CA ARG A 609 -8.81 -17.41 9.76
C ARG A 609 -8.70 -18.88 9.37
N CYS A 610 -7.54 -19.34 8.90
CA CYS A 610 -7.33 -20.75 8.58
C CYS A 610 -7.06 -21.56 9.84
N ARG A 611 -7.65 -22.75 10.00
CA ARG A 611 -7.38 -23.63 11.16
C ARG A 611 -6.59 -24.89 10.79
N ASP A 612 -6.09 -24.97 9.55
CA ASP A 612 -5.07 -25.92 9.18
C ASP A 612 -3.70 -25.47 9.70
N ARG A 613 -3.13 -26.27 10.60
CA ARG A 613 -1.90 -25.92 11.32
C ARG A 613 -0.68 -25.89 10.39
N ARG A 614 -0.66 -26.71 9.35
CA ARG A 614 0.42 -26.73 8.35
C ARG A 614 0.39 -25.45 7.54
N VAL A 615 -0.76 -25.10 6.96
CA VAL A 615 -0.93 -23.89 6.15
C VAL A 615 -0.55 -22.64 6.94
N ARG A 616 -0.99 -22.52 8.19
CA ARG A 616 -0.66 -21.38 9.05
C ARG A 616 0.83 -21.25 9.38
N ARG A 617 1.50 -22.34 9.75
CA ARG A 617 2.95 -22.32 10.01
C ARG A 617 3.74 -21.99 8.76
N GLU A 618 3.33 -22.55 7.62
CA GLU A 618 3.97 -22.32 6.34
C GLU A 618 3.83 -20.85 5.89
N VAL A 619 2.64 -20.24 6.02
CA VAL A 619 2.43 -18.82 5.65
C VAL A 619 3.12 -17.88 6.64
N CYS A 620 3.15 -18.21 7.93
CA CYS A 620 3.94 -17.50 8.94
C CYS A 620 5.43 -17.51 8.58
N GLY A 621 5.96 -18.65 8.14
CA GLY A 621 7.33 -18.77 7.64
C GLY A 621 7.61 -17.91 6.40
N VAL A 622 6.62 -17.75 5.49
CA VAL A 622 6.75 -16.84 4.34
C VAL A 622 6.97 -15.40 4.81
N LEU A 623 6.23 -14.93 5.83
CA LEU A 623 6.42 -13.58 6.35
C LEU A 623 7.78 -13.39 7.04
N PHE A 624 8.26 -14.38 7.80
CA PHE A 624 9.59 -14.32 8.42
C PHE A 624 10.75 -14.40 7.42
N SER A 625 10.54 -14.99 6.23
CA SER A 625 11.61 -15.18 5.24
C SER A 625 12.14 -13.88 4.61
N ASN A 626 11.45 -12.75 4.82
CA ASN A 626 11.81 -11.48 4.21
C ASN A 626 11.42 -10.31 5.12
N PRO A 627 12.36 -9.43 5.52
CA PRO A 627 12.10 -8.31 6.43
C PRO A 627 11.48 -7.07 5.74
N ASN A 628 11.14 -7.14 4.44
CA ASN A 628 10.58 -6.00 3.71
C ASN A 628 9.26 -5.50 4.29
N ARG A 629 9.01 -4.20 4.15
CA ARG A 629 7.77 -3.55 4.58
C ARG A 629 6.91 -3.15 3.39
N GLU A 630 5.60 -3.29 3.56
CA GLU A 630 4.57 -2.96 2.56
C GLU A 630 3.71 -1.81 3.12
N GLY A 631 4.20 -0.58 2.96
CA GLY A 631 3.62 0.57 3.65
C GLY A 631 3.61 0.36 5.18
N PRO A 632 2.46 0.48 5.87
CA PRO A 632 2.37 0.35 7.32
C PRO A 632 2.58 -1.10 7.79
N TRP A 633 2.53 -2.07 6.87
CA TRP A 633 2.64 -3.48 7.17
C TRP A 633 4.09 -3.93 7.37
N ASP A 634 4.48 -4.19 8.62
CA ASP A 634 5.73 -4.87 8.96
C ASP A 634 5.54 -6.39 9.00
N ARG A 635 6.26 -7.11 8.12
CA ARG A 635 6.15 -8.56 7.95
C ARG A 635 6.41 -9.32 9.24
N THR A 636 7.48 -8.97 9.95
CA THR A 636 7.92 -9.67 11.16
C THR A 636 6.95 -9.44 12.31
N MET A 637 6.47 -8.20 12.47
CA MET A 637 5.45 -7.88 13.48
C MET A 637 4.16 -8.64 13.20
N MET A 638 3.66 -8.66 11.97
CA MET A 638 2.43 -9.39 11.67
C MET A 638 2.59 -10.91 11.78
N ALA A 639 3.76 -11.44 11.42
CA ALA A 639 4.08 -12.86 11.63
C ALA A 639 4.06 -13.24 13.10
N GLN A 640 4.60 -12.38 13.97
CA GLN A 640 4.65 -12.63 15.40
C GLN A 640 3.26 -12.47 16.06
N ALA A 641 2.45 -11.50 15.61
CA ALA A 641 1.07 -11.37 16.05
C ALA A 641 0.23 -12.61 15.69
N GLY A 642 0.33 -13.11 14.45
CA GLY A 642 -0.40 -14.32 14.07
C GLY A 642 0.16 -15.58 14.73
N LYS A 643 1.47 -15.67 14.98
CA LYS A 643 2.07 -16.76 15.77
C LYS A 643 1.50 -16.81 17.19
N TRP A 644 1.35 -15.66 17.84
CA TRP A 644 0.73 -15.57 19.18
C TRP A 644 -0.72 -16.08 19.16
N ILE A 645 -1.52 -15.71 18.16
CA ILE A 645 -2.89 -16.24 17.99
C ILE A 645 -2.88 -17.76 17.84
N MET A 646 -1.98 -18.30 17.00
CA MET A 646 -1.85 -19.75 16.79
C MET A 646 -1.50 -20.50 18.08
N GLU A 647 -0.60 -19.96 18.89
CA GLU A 647 -0.19 -20.55 20.18
C GLU A 647 -1.35 -20.62 21.18
N ILE A 648 -2.27 -19.66 21.14
CA ILE A 648 -3.48 -19.67 21.98
C ILE A 648 -4.44 -20.76 21.51
N GLU A 649 -4.76 -20.80 20.21
CA GLU A 649 -5.73 -21.77 19.68
C GLU A 649 -5.21 -23.22 19.78
N GLU A 650 -3.90 -23.43 19.69
CA GLU A 650 -3.28 -24.77 19.72
C GLU A 650 -2.90 -25.25 21.12
N ARG A 651 -3.17 -24.46 22.16
CA ARG A 651 -2.79 -24.79 23.54
C ARG A 651 -3.44 -26.10 23.99
N GLY A 652 -2.62 -27.06 24.42
CA GLY A 652 -3.08 -28.37 24.91
C GLY A 652 -3.52 -29.35 23.83
N LEU A 653 -3.29 -29.05 22.54
CA LEU A 653 -3.52 -29.98 21.44
C LEU A 653 -2.27 -30.81 21.14
N ASP A 654 -2.42 -32.13 21.13
CA ASP A 654 -1.36 -33.07 20.74
C ASP A 654 -1.43 -33.44 19.26
N GLY A 655 -0.26 -33.71 18.67
CA GLY A 655 -0.14 -34.27 17.31
C GLY A 655 -0.78 -33.38 16.25
N GLU A 656 -1.63 -33.96 15.40
CA GLU A 656 -2.36 -33.29 14.30
C GLU A 656 -3.86 -33.14 14.61
N ALA A 657 -4.24 -33.06 15.90
CA ALA A 657 -5.63 -32.87 16.29
C ALA A 657 -6.22 -31.58 15.66
N PRO A 658 -7.47 -31.62 15.16
CA PRO A 658 -8.14 -30.43 14.65
C PRO A 658 -8.40 -29.44 15.79
N ILE A 659 -8.41 -28.16 15.46
CA ILE A 659 -8.65 -27.09 16.43
C ILE A 659 -10.17 -26.98 16.67
N PRO A 660 -10.66 -27.33 17.87
CA PRO A 660 -12.09 -27.31 18.16
C PRO A 660 -12.59 -25.86 18.30
N GLU A 661 -13.90 -25.65 18.19
CA GLU A 661 -14.50 -24.31 18.16
C GLU A 661 -14.18 -23.48 19.41
N GLU A 662 -14.21 -24.12 20.58
CA GLU A 662 -13.91 -23.51 21.88
C GLU A 662 -12.48 -22.98 22.00
N ASN A 663 -11.55 -23.51 21.19
CA ASN A 663 -10.18 -23.03 21.14
C ASN A 663 -10.01 -21.87 20.16
N ARG A 664 -10.91 -21.68 19.20
CA ARG A 664 -10.78 -20.68 18.13
C ARG A 664 -11.04 -19.28 18.66
N VAL A 665 -10.10 -18.38 18.42
CA VAL A 665 -10.16 -17.00 18.94
C VAL A 665 -10.40 -16.01 17.80
N ARG A 666 -10.90 -14.83 18.18
CA ARG A 666 -11.09 -13.67 17.32
C ARG A 666 -10.16 -12.57 17.77
N LEU A 667 -9.38 -12.01 16.86
CA LEU A 667 -8.56 -10.83 17.15
C LEU A 667 -9.48 -9.65 17.46
N SER A 668 -9.43 -9.13 18.67
CA SER A 668 -10.31 -8.04 19.11
C SER A 668 -9.59 -6.69 19.08
N ARG A 669 -8.32 -6.66 19.49
CA ARG A 669 -7.55 -5.44 19.66
C ARG A 669 -6.05 -5.68 19.51
N VAL A 670 -5.35 -4.75 18.87
CA VAL A 670 -3.89 -4.73 18.72
C VAL A 670 -3.42 -3.31 18.88
N MET A 671 -2.41 -3.12 19.72
CA MET A 671 -1.68 -1.87 19.85
C MET A 671 -0.25 -2.07 19.35
N ILE A 672 0.14 -1.34 18.30
CA ILE A 672 1.42 -1.49 17.61
C ILE A 672 2.31 -0.27 17.86
N ASP A 673 3.47 -0.49 18.46
CA ASP A 673 4.57 0.47 18.54
C ASP A 673 5.68 0.05 17.58
N MET A 674 5.73 0.72 16.43
CA MET A 674 6.68 0.43 15.36
C MET A 674 8.12 0.84 15.72
N GLU A 675 8.28 1.86 16.56
CA GLU A 675 9.60 2.39 16.96
C GLU A 675 10.30 1.42 17.92
N ARG A 676 9.56 0.89 18.90
CA ARG A 676 10.06 -0.12 19.84
C ARG A 676 9.87 -1.56 19.37
N ARG A 677 9.28 -1.75 18.19
CA ARG A 677 8.90 -3.06 17.63
C ARG A 677 8.14 -3.93 18.64
N ARG A 678 7.17 -3.31 19.34
CA ARG A 678 6.36 -3.92 20.39
C ARG A 678 4.89 -3.94 19.99
N MET A 679 4.17 -4.99 20.35
CA MET A 679 2.72 -5.09 20.21
C MET A 679 2.07 -5.55 21.52
N VAL A 680 0.90 -5.01 21.81
CA VAL A 680 -0.02 -5.55 22.82
C VAL A 680 -1.24 -6.09 22.08
N LEU A 681 -1.54 -7.37 22.25
CA LEU A 681 -2.56 -8.10 21.52
C LEU A 681 -3.67 -8.53 22.49
N GLN A 682 -4.91 -8.52 22.00
CA GLN A 682 -6.07 -9.06 22.67
C GLN A 682 -6.86 -9.91 21.69
N CYS A 683 -7.31 -11.07 22.15
CA CYS A 683 -8.25 -11.90 21.42
C CYS A 683 -9.37 -12.36 22.34
N VAL A 684 -10.48 -12.79 21.73
CA VAL A 684 -11.67 -13.26 22.44
C VAL A 684 -12.18 -14.57 21.87
N ARG A 685 -12.64 -15.47 22.74
CA ARG A 685 -13.40 -16.68 22.39
C ARG A 685 -14.75 -16.69 23.10
N ARG A 686 -15.67 -17.53 22.62
CA ARG A 686 -16.94 -17.82 23.30
C ARG A 686 -16.78 -19.15 24.01
N SER A 687 -16.95 -19.16 25.33
CA SER A 687 -16.91 -20.38 26.14
C SER A 687 -18.29 -21.05 26.17
N GLY A 688 -18.42 -22.29 25.69
CA GLY A 688 -19.65 -23.09 25.76
C GLY A 688 -20.52 -23.07 24.49
N LEU A 689 -21.43 -24.05 24.38
CA LEU A 689 -22.44 -24.14 23.32
C LEU A 689 -23.57 -23.13 23.60
N ASP A 690 -24.14 -22.50 22.56
CA ASP A 690 -25.27 -21.54 22.63
C ASP A 690 -24.98 -20.16 23.26
N GLY A 691 -24.04 -19.40 22.67
CA GLY A 691 -23.89 -17.98 23.00
C GLY A 691 -23.23 -17.70 24.34
N GLY A 692 -22.36 -18.61 24.79
CA GLY A 692 -21.72 -18.54 26.09
C GLY A 692 -20.77 -17.36 26.31
N VAL A 693 -20.20 -17.30 27.51
CA VAL A 693 -19.46 -16.14 28.05
C VAL A 693 -18.26 -15.80 27.15
N LEU A 694 -18.03 -14.51 26.93
CA LEU A 694 -16.83 -14.04 26.24
C LEU A 694 -15.64 -14.13 27.18
N GLU A 695 -14.58 -14.80 26.73
CA GLU A 695 -13.31 -14.89 27.43
C GLU A 695 -12.24 -14.17 26.62
N TRP A 696 -11.56 -13.20 27.25
CA TRP A 696 -10.47 -12.44 26.64
C TRP A 696 -9.12 -12.96 27.13
N GLU A 697 -8.16 -13.06 26.20
CA GLU A 697 -6.75 -13.25 26.50
C GLU A 697 -5.96 -12.06 25.97
N GLU A 698 -4.94 -11.63 26.73
CA GLU A 698 -4.03 -10.53 26.38
C GLU A 698 -2.59 -11.03 26.36
N GLY A 699 -1.78 -10.46 25.47
CA GLY A 699 -0.37 -10.81 25.35
C GLY A 699 0.47 -9.64 24.88
N VAL A 700 1.74 -9.63 25.28
CA VAL A 700 2.74 -8.68 24.80
C VAL A 700 3.74 -9.41 23.93
N VAL A 701 4.02 -8.83 22.78
CA VAL A 701 5.04 -9.28 21.85
C VAL A 701 6.07 -8.17 21.69
N GLU A 702 7.34 -8.46 21.94
CA GLU A 702 8.46 -7.57 21.67
C GLU A 702 9.42 -8.27 20.72
N LEU A 703 9.87 -7.57 19.68
CA LEU A 703 10.89 -8.05 18.75
C LEU A 703 12.24 -7.44 19.16
N GLU A 704 13.26 -8.28 19.30
CA GLU A 704 14.65 -7.88 19.57
C GLU A 704 15.32 -7.18 18.38
#